data_AF-A0A402BE70-F1
#
_entry.id   AF-A0A402BE70-F1
#
_cell.length_a   1.000
_cell.length_b   1.000
_cell.length_c   1.000
_cell.angle_alpha   90.00
_cell.angle_beta   90.00
_cell.angle_gamma   90.00
#
_symmetry.space_group_name_H-M   'P 1'
#
loop_
_entity.id
_entity.type
_entity.pdbx_description
1 polymer ?
#
loop_
_entity_poly.entity_id
_entity_poly.type
_entity_poly.pdbx_seq_one_letter_code
_entity_poly.pdbx_strand_id
1 'polypeptide(L)'
;MLYHRHTATIEPVAHRGLIHGSITRCALLGFLLFSVLAGSVGLYLTSHTAPLAHAASAPSMGLNLDFNEQSLVDMVQNEPRFQEVSGTALTQDTNGWPTSDFAWIVDNRYNYAWVSGAVNIDPLKKSTDISGTYKLSFTGQATLTSTGDDPAHGGTTITNQVYNTDTNTTTADVNVPNPDGGVLVDIEFRQTKRQASDNAGTGLTNIKAIRPGYAADTTQVFTNEWLSTLTNHNWAAFRWMGALGTNDYADPTTDGHPNNELYPIRLQWPTDRRLPTAGPLYGAMHPGVHGVPWEYVVLIAQLTHKDQWINIPVNASDDYVTQVATLLKNGNAFTGNQGVPADVNIYVEYSNEMWHYGFHQGPWNNQAAQDEVAAGGSNLNYDNINNAGDQWRFRRMAKRTLEIGDQFKNVFNDNGTRIRPVVDNAFTDYDSDMLTYVKNNYGGTVSDKLYGIAQTAYYGSSDKSSVDAIIAGEQAASDVNAAGYQTSHTIATQFGLHSLVYEGGQDEEGNKTPISPVDTTLANQFGAARDPRMKDVELHDWANWTASGGDLYMQFAHVGRYSTYGMWGLSEDVNVHNTGKWLGVDTILGGNVPPPPTPTPGGTPTPTPTPGDSNLPAPWQTSDIGNVGQSGSGSFLSSFFTLSGSGSDIWNVNDGFRYVYQPLHGDGTIIARVANVQNTDGWAKAGVMIRESLNDNSTHAFVALTPGNGAVFQCRTSTGGSSDNTSGPSVAAPYWVKLVRAGTTFTGFASSDGANWTQIGTVDITMGNDVYIGLALTSHNNSTLNTSTFANVSVNI
;
A
#
# COMPACT_ATOMS: atom_id res chain seq x y z
N MET A 1 -7.10 -2.31 30.81
CA MET A 1 -8.08 -2.08 31.88
C MET A 1 -9.02 -3.29 31.95
N LEU A 2 -9.23 -3.86 33.15
CA LEU A 2 -10.17 -4.95 33.40
C LEU A 2 -11.62 -4.43 33.42
N TYR A 3 -12.58 -5.20 32.90
CA TYR A 3 -13.96 -5.16 33.41
C TYR A 3 -14.63 -6.53 33.43
N HIS A 4 -15.15 -6.86 34.61
CA HIS A 4 -15.98 -8.01 34.95
C HIS A 4 -17.38 -7.94 34.30
N ARG A 5 -17.96 -9.10 33.96
CA ARG A 5 -19.41 -9.27 33.84
C ARG A 5 -19.94 -10.09 35.01
N HIS A 6 -20.87 -9.51 35.75
CA HIS A 6 -21.69 -10.19 36.74
C HIS A 6 -22.86 -10.92 36.07
N THR A 7 -23.11 -12.09 36.63
CA THR A 7 -24.19 -13.06 36.42
C THR A 7 -25.60 -12.54 36.68
N ALA A 8 -26.57 -13.04 35.92
CA ALA A 8 -27.94 -13.25 36.41
C ALA A 8 -28.44 -14.64 36.01
N THR A 9 -28.77 -15.40 37.03
CA THR A 9 -29.29 -16.77 37.11
C THR A 9 -30.75 -16.90 36.68
N ILE A 10 -31.10 -18.01 36.01
CA ILE A 10 -32.40 -18.69 36.17
C ILE A 10 -32.14 -20.21 36.25
N GLU A 11 -32.55 -20.82 37.36
CA GLU A 11 -32.48 -22.27 37.65
C GLU A 11 -33.61 -23.09 36.99
N PRO A 12 -33.47 -24.43 36.92
CA PRO A 12 -34.32 -25.33 36.13
C PRO A 12 -35.41 -26.03 36.95
N VAL A 13 -36.48 -26.50 36.29
CA VAL A 13 -37.37 -27.54 36.85
C VAL A 13 -37.61 -28.64 35.82
N ALA A 14 -37.33 -29.86 36.25
CA ALA A 14 -37.45 -31.11 35.52
C ALA A 14 -38.89 -31.63 35.44
N HIS A 15 -39.21 -32.44 34.41
CA HIS A 15 -39.99 -33.66 34.57
C HIS A 15 -39.77 -34.66 33.43
N ARG A 16 -39.54 -35.93 33.82
CA ARG A 16 -39.42 -37.14 32.99
C ARG A 16 -40.79 -37.76 32.68
N GLY A 17 -40.87 -38.55 31.60
CA GLY A 17 -41.82 -39.66 31.39
C GLY A 17 -42.07 -39.94 29.89
N LEU A 18 -41.36 -40.88 29.24
CA LEU A 18 -41.60 -42.34 29.13
C LEU A 18 -42.62 -42.76 28.02
N ILE A 19 -42.11 -43.60 27.10
CA ILE A 19 -42.67 -44.90 26.62
C ILE A 19 -43.54 -44.98 25.31
N HIS A 20 -42.97 -45.74 24.34
CA HIS A 20 -43.54 -46.63 23.29
C HIS A 20 -44.35 -46.02 22.10
N GLY A 21 -44.29 -46.52 20.86
CA GLY A 21 -43.61 -47.71 20.32
C GLY A 21 -43.72 -47.87 18.78
N SER A 22 -42.82 -48.72 18.27
CA SER A 22 -42.95 -49.74 17.21
C SER A 22 -43.73 -49.52 15.90
N ILE A 23 -42.96 -49.44 14.80
CA ILE A 23 -42.91 -50.38 13.64
C ILE A 23 -44.26 -50.89 13.07
N THR A 24 -44.56 -50.62 11.79
CA THR A 24 -44.53 -51.57 10.63
C THR A 24 -45.44 -51.08 9.47
N ARG A 25 -44.89 -50.88 8.26
CA ARG A 25 -45.23 -51.58 6.98
C ARG A 25 -44.80 -50.79 5.72
N CYS A 26 -43.83 -51.39 5.01
CA CYS A 26 -43.66 -51.56 3.55
C CYS A 26 -44.71 -50.93 2.61
N ALA A 27 -44.47 -50.57 1.35
CA ALA A 27 -43.33 -50.41 0.45
C ALA A 27 -43.93 -49.96 -0.91
N LEU A 28 -43.09 -49.47 -1.82
CA LEU A 28 -43.29 -49.13 -3.25
C LEU A 28 -43.77 -47.71 -3.64
N LEU A 29 -43.13 -47.26 -4.74
CA LEU A 29 -43.12 -45.97 -5.45
C LEU A 29 -42.15 -44.93 -4.84
N GLY A 30 -40.92 -44.73 -5.32
CA GLY A 30 -40.37 -44.93 -6.66
C GLY A 30 -40.36 -43.60 -7.43
N PHE A 31 -39.23 -42.88 -7.36
CA PHE A 31 -38.76 -41.83 -8.28
C PHE A 31 -39.79 -40.81 -8.80
N LEU A 32 -39.82 -39.61 -8.21
CA LEU A 32 -39.92 -38.28 -8.86
C LEU A 32 -40.27 -37.25 -7.79
N LEU A 33 -39.32 -36.39 -7.38
CA LEU A 33 -39.54 -35.04 -6.83
C LEU A 33 -38.19 -34.42 -6.40
N PHE A 34 -37.42 -33.98 -7.39
CA PHE A 34 -36.32 -33.02 -7.22
C PHE A 34 -36.27 -32.16 -8.49
N SER A 35 -37.26 -31.28 -8.65
CA SER A 35 -37.29 -30.22 -9.68
C SER A 35 -38.59 -29.42 -9.64
N VAL A 36 -38.93 -28.76 -8.52
CA VAL A 36 -39.92 -27.66 -8.52
C VAL A 36 -39.61 -26.67 -7.39
N LEU A 37 -38.56 -25.86 -7.58
CA LEU A 37 -38.45 -24.51 -7.00
C LEU A 37 -37.53 -23.62 -7.86
N ALA A 38 -37.50 -23.91 -9.17
CA ALA A 38 -36.96 -23.05 -10.22
C ALA A 38 -38.11 -22.83 -11.21
N GLY A 39 -38.96 -21.84 -10.94
CA GLY A 39 -40.19 -21.68 -11.72
C GLY A 39 -41.14 -20.60 -11.22
N SER A 40 -40.64 -19.39 -10.96
CA SER A 40 -41.49 -18.21 -10.78
C SER A 40 -40.80 -16.88 -11.09
N VAL A 41 -39.73 -16.88 -11.90
CA VAL A 41 -39.18 -15.65 -12.50
C VAL A 41 -39.06 -15.88 -14.00
N GLY A 42 -40.17 -15.71 -14.70
CA GLY A 42 -40.23 -15.94 -16.13
C GLY A 42 -41.60 -15.65 -16.68
N LEU A 43 -42.01 -14.37 -16.66
CA LEU A 43 -42.97 -13.81 -17.61
C LEU A 43 -43.10 -12.28 -17.38
N TYR A 44 -42.18 -11.50 -17.94
CA TYR A 44 -42.41 -10.10 -18.36
C TYR A 44 -41.37 -9.73 -19.44
N LEU A 45 -41.53 -10.31 -20.62
CA LEU A 45 -40.81 -9.91 -21.83
C LEU A 45 -41.82 -9.28 -22.78
N THR A 46 -41.96 -7.95 -22.72
CA THR A 46 -42.39 -7.16 -23.88
C THR A 46 -41.59 -5.86 -23.95
N SER A 47 -40.80 -5.77 -25.03
CA SER A 47 -40.31 -4.56 -25.70
C SER A 47 -39.70 -3.45 -24.86
N HIS A 48 -38.43 -3.57 -24.46
CA HIS A 48 -37.51 -2.43 -24.36
C HIS A 48 -36.15 -2.91 -24.88
N THR A 49 -35.61 -2.20 -25.88
CA THR A 49 -34.21 -2.36 -26.31
C THR A 49 -33.32 -2.15 -25.10
N ALA A 50 -32.63 -3.19 -24.66
CA ALA A 50 -31.62 -3.09 -23.61
C ALA A 50 -30.60 -2.02 -24.02
N PRO A 51 -30.19 -1.11 -23.13
CA PRO A 51 -29.04 -0.26 -23.42
C PRO A 51 -27.84 -1.18 -23.66
N LEU A 52 -26.98 -0.76 -24.59
CA LEU A 52 -25.75 -1.46 -24.97
C LEU A 52 -24.98 -1.86 -23.71
N ALA A 53 -24.66 -3.15 -23.58
CA ALA A 53 -23.73 -3.64 -22.58
C ALA A 53 -22.46 -2.77 -22.63
N HIS A 54 -21.95 -2.38 -21.46
CA HIS A 54 -20.65 -1.73 -21.35
C HIS A 54 -19.63 -2.61 -22.10
N ALA A 55 -18.83 -2.02 -22.98
CA ALA A 55 -17.77 -2.77 -23.64
C ALA A 55 -16.84 -3.32 -22.55
N ALA A 56 -16.67 -4.64 -22.49
CA ALA A 56 -15.86 -5.29 -21.48
C ALA A 56 -14.42 -4.75 -21.55
N SER A 57 -14.05 -3.87 -20.63
CA SER A 57 -12.64 -3.59 -20.33
C SER A 57 -12.05 -4.79 -19.61
N ALA A 58 -10.76 -5.05 -19.80
CA ALA A 58 -10.07 -6.04 -18.99
C ALA A 58 -10.22 -5.69 -17.50
N PRO A 59 -10.46 -6.68 -16.62
CA PRO A 59 -10.54 -6.41 -15.18
C PRO A 59 -9.25 -5.73 -14.72
N SER A 60 -9.42 -4.81 -13.78
CA SER A 60 -8.33 -4.07 -13.19
C SER A 60 -8.23 -4.37 -11.69
N MET A 61 -7.07 -4.12 -11.11
CA MET A 61 -6.84 -4.35 -9.69
C MET A 61 -6.46 -3.04 -9.01
N GLY A 62 -7.10 -2.78 -7.88
CA GLY A 62 -6.77 -1.72 -6.95
C GLY A 62 -6.34 -2.29 -5.60
N LEU A 63 -5.98 -1.38 -4.70
CA LEU A 63 -5.46 -1.72 -3.39
C LEU A 63 -6.15 -0.89 -2.31
N ASN A 64 -6.58 -1.52 -1.23
CA ASN A 64 -6.95 -0.78 -0.02
C ASN A 64 -5.69 -0.42 0.76
N LEU A 65 -5.56 0.86 1.09
CA LEU A 65 -4.38 1.45 1.69
C LEU A 65 -4.46 1.39 3.21
N ASP A 66 -3.39 0.85 3.78
CA ASP A 66 -3.14 0.83 5.21
C ASP A 66 -1.87 1.60 5.53
N PHE A 67 -1.89 2.23 6.71
CA PHE A 67 -0.75 2.91 7.29
C PHE A 67 -0.21 2.07 8.44
N ASN A 68 1.10 1.87 8.45
CA ASN A 68 1.82 1.22 9.53
C ASN A 68 3.09 2.00 9.83
N GLU A 69 3.91 1.52 10.75
CA GLU A 69 5.18 2.13 11.18
C GLU A 69 6.18 2.44 10.04
N GLN A 70 5.95 2.00 8.79
CA GLN A 70 6.80 2.25 7.63
C GLN A 70 6.22 3.26 6.62
N SER A 71 4.96 3.70 6.79
CA SER A 71 4.27 4.55 5.81
C SER A 71 4.66 6.03 5.85
N LEU A 72 4.84 6.62 7.05
CA LEU A 72 5.10 8.05 7.22
C LEU A 72 6.55 8.38 7.58
N VAL A 73 7.06 9.49 7.07
CA VAL A 73 8.41 10.00 7.36
C VAL A 73 8.53 10.45 8.82
N ASP A 74 7.51 11.12 9.34
CA ASP A 74 7.41 11.53 10.74
C ASP A 74 6.75 10.43 11.57
N MET A 75 7.54 9.74 12.40
CA MET A 75 7.06 8.61 13.18
C MET A 75 6.03 9.02 14.25
N VAL A 76 6.05 10.29 14.71
CA VAL A 76 5.08 10.79 15.70
C VAL A 76 3.66 10.83 15.12
N GLN A 77 3.53 11.08 13.81
CA GLN A 77 2.23 11.09 13.13
C GLN A 77 1.73 9.68 12.75
N ASN A 78 2.64 8.71 12.70
CA ASN A 78 2.36 7.35 12.26
C ASN A 78 1.78 6.49 13.39
N GLU A 79 2.41 6.54 14.55
CA GLU A 79 2.04 5.78 15.76
C GLU A 79 1.87 6.75 16.94
N PRO A 80 0.70 7.41 17.04
CA PRO A 80 0.49 8.58 17.91
C PRO A 80 0.26 8.22 19.39
N ARG A 81 1.00 7.25 19.95
CA ARG A 81 0.79 6.81 21.33
C ARG A 81 1.54 7.69 22.32
N PHE A 82 0.84 8.70 22.84
CA PHE A 82 1.29 9.51 23.96
C PHE A 82 0.66 9.04 25.27
N GLN A 83 1.46 8.93 26.34
CA GLN A 83 1.00 8.44 27.64
C GLN A 83 1.39 9.36 28.79
N GLU A 84 0.63 9.29 29.88
CA GLU A 84 0.95 9.97 31.14
C GLU A 84 2.22 9.40 31.76
N VAL A 85 2.94 10.24 32.51
CA VAL A 85 4.18 9.82 33.15
C VAL A 85 4.21 10.22 34.61
N SER A 86 4.68 9.30 35.47
CA SER A 86 4.80 9.47 36.92
C SER A 86 3.49 9.90 37.61
N GLY A 87 2.35 9.42 37.11
CA GLY A 87 1.03 9.71 37.67
C GLY A 87 0.56 11.15 37.48
N THR A 88 1.22 11.92 36.63
CA THR A 88 0.72 13.24 36.21
C THR A 88 -0.18 13.05 35.01
N ALA A 89 -1.47 13.39 35.16
CA ALA A 89 -2.45 13.21 34.09
C ALA A 89 -1.98 13.87 32.79
N LEU A 90 -2.05 13.10 31.70
CA LEU A 90 -1.79 13.61 30.36
C LEU A 90 -2.94 14.54 29.96
N THR A 91 -2.62 15.81 29.75
CA THR A 91 -3.57 16.81 29.26
C THR A 91 -3.06 17.38 27.94
N GLN A 92 -3.93 18.05 27.19
CA GLN A 92 -3.62 18.56 25.86
C GLN A 92 -4.20 19.96 25.63
N ASP A 93 -3.67 20.68 24.64
CA ASP A 93 -4.23 21.93 24.12
C ASP A 93 -5.25 21.68 23.00
N THR A 94 -5.85 22.76 22.48
CA THR A 94 -6.88 22.69 21.44
C THR A 94 -6.40 22.09 20.13
N ASN A 95 -5.09 22.01 19.90
CA ASN A 95 -4.49 21.44 18.69
C ASN A 95 -3.98 20.02 18.91
N GLY A 96 -4.22 19.40 20.07
CA GLY A 96 -3.81 18.03 20.33
C GLY A 96 -2.39 17.86 20.85
N TRP A 97 -1.75 18.94 21.30
CA TRP A 97 -0.39 18.88 21.83
C TRP A 97 -0.38 18.81 23.36
N PRO A 98 0.52 18.01 23.96
CA PRO A 98 0.52 17.77 25.41
C PRO A 98 0.77 19.06 26.20
N THR A 99 0.05 19.25 27.30
CA THR A 99 0.19 20.38 28.25
C THR A 99 0.77 19.96 29.60
N SER A 100 1.27 18.74 29.70
CA SER A 100 2.00 18.18 30.83
C SER A 100 3.21 17.36 30.36
N ASP A 101 4.02 16.84 31.29
CA ASP A 101 5.05 15.83 30.98
C ASP A 101 4.38 14.55 30.44
N PHE A 102 5.01 13.90 29.47
CA PHE A 102 4.41 12.78 28.73
C PHE A 102 5.48 11.82 28.21
N ALA A 103 5.06 10.62 27.80
CA ALA A 103 5.90 9.65 27.10
C ALA A 103 5.38 9.48 25.68
N TRP A 104 6.28 9.36 24.71
CA TRP A 104 5.97 8.88 23.37
C TRP A 104 6.44 7.44 23.23
N ILE A 105 5.51 6.56 22.84
CA ILE A 105 5.73 5.12 22.78
C ILE A 105 5.51 4.60 21.36
N VAL A 106 6.42 3.79 20.85
CA VAL A 106 6.24 3.00 19.62
C VAL A 106 6.54 1.55 19.96
N ASP A 107 5.53 0.68 19.84
CA ASP A 107 5.68 -0.76 20.08
C ASP A 107 5.78 -1.53 18.77
N ASN A 108 7.01 -1.74 18.29
CA ASN A 108 7.28 -2.53 17.09
C ASN A 108 7.58 -4.00 17.40
N ARG A 109 7.25 -4.48 18.60
CA ARG A 109 7.46 -5.89 18.93
C ARG A 109 6.41 -6.76 18.26
N TYR A 110 6.71 -8.06 18.16
CA TYR A 110 5.71 -9.05 17.78
C TYR A 110 4.51 -9.03 18.73
N ASN A 111 3.33 -9.39 18.20
CA ASN A 111 2.10 -9.38 19.00
C ASN A 111 2.23 -10.23 20.28
N TYR A 112 1.70 -9.72 21.39
CA TYR A 112 1.83 -10.28 22.74
C TYR A 112 3.26 -10.41 23.30
N ALA A 113 4.24 -9.65 22.80
CA ALA A 113 5.60 -9.64 23.38
C ALA A 113 5.63 -9.32 24.89
N TRP A 114 4.63 -8.62 25.42
CA TRP A 114 4.47 -8.32 26.84
C TRP A 114 3.87 -9.47 27.69
N VAL A 115 3.47 -10.58 27.07
CA VAL A 115 2.87 -11.74 27.74
C VAL A 115 3.84 -12.91 27.72
N SER A 116 4.39 -13.23 28.90
CA SER A 116 5.26 -14.40 29.06
C SER A 116 4.50 -15.70 28.76
N GLY A 117 5.04 -16.51 27.84
CA GLY A 117 4.45 -17.80 27.46
C GLY A 117 3.20 -17.69 26.59
N ALA A 118 2.99 -16.56 25.90
CA ALA A 118 1.87 -16.42 24.97
C ALA A 118 1.89 -17.52 23.88
N VAL A 119 0.74 -18.14 23.69
CA VAL A 119 0.52 -19.27 22.75
C VAL A 119 -0.06 -18.83 21.41
N ASN A 120 -0.60 -17.61 21.34
CA ASN A 120 -1.20 -17.00 20.16
C ASN A 120 -0.24 -16.00 19.49
N ILE A 121 1.04 -16.39 19.37
CA ILE A 121 2.09 -15.57 18.78
C ILE A 121 2.60 -16.19 17.49
N ASP A 122 3.11 -15.34 16.59
CA ASP A 122 3.90 -15.79 15.47
C ASP A 122 5.12 -16.58 15.98
N PRO A 123 5.30 -17.86 15.59
CA PRO A 123 6.47 -18.64 15.96
C PRO A 123 7.79 -18.00 15.52
N LEU A 124 7.78 -17.21 14.44
CA LEU A 124 8.94 -16.49 13.96
C LEU A 124 9.15 -15.13 14.65
N LYS A 125 8.17 -14.67 15.43
CA LYS A 125 8.19 -13.39 16.12
C LYS A 125 8.60 -12.24 15.20
N LYS A 126 8.05 -12.21 13.97
CA LYS A 126 8.43 -11.21 12.99
C LYS A 126 8.06 -9.79 13.45
N SER A 127 8.96 -8.86 13.13
CA SER A 127 8.82 -7.42 13.31
C SER A 127 9.51 -6.73 12.14
N THR A 128 9.06 -5.51 11.81
CA THR A 128 9.66 -4.71 10.74
C THR A 128 10.94 -4.04 11.25
N ASP A 129 11.86 -3.65 10.35
CA ASP A 129 13.04 -2.88 10.77
C ASP A 129 12.70 -1.38 10.84
N ILE A 130 12.69 -0.83 12.05
CA ILE A 130 12.52 0.62 12.29
C ILE A 130 13.80 1.27 12.83
N SER A 131 14.94 0.60 12.75
CA SER A 131 16.17 1.05 13.41
C SER A 131 16.86 2.23 12.73
N GLY A 132 17.78 2.83 13.47
CA GLY A 132 18.62 3.93 13.03
C GLY A 132 18.44 5.20 13.86
N THR A 133 19.05 6.29 13.39
CA THR A 133 19.04 7.59 14.08
C THR A 133 17.95 8.51 13.54
N TYR A 134 16.89 8.68 14.33
CA TYR A 134 15.81 9.62 14.08
C TYR A 134 16.20 11.03 14.52
N LYS A 135 15.81 12.03 13.73
CA LYS A 135 15.97 13.45 14.05
C LYS A 135 14.71 13.94 14.77
N LEU A 136 14.80 14.04 16.09
CA LEU A 136 13.74 14.58 16.95
C LEU A 136 13.83 16.10 16.98
N SER A 137 12.69 16.77 16.82
CA SER A 137 12.56 18.21 17.05
C SER A 137 11.22 18.57 17.66
N PHE A 138 11.18 19.64 18.47
CA PHE A 138 9.94 20.17 19.03
C PHE A 138 10.09 21.63 19.49
N THR A 139 8.98 22.36 19.53
CA THR A 139 8.91 23.70 20.13
C THR A 139 8.77 23.59 21.65
N GLY A 140 9.67 24.26 22.37
CA GLY A 140 9.82 24.20 23.82
C GLY A 140 11.12 23.50 24.25
N GLN A 141 11.21 23.25 25.55
CA GLN A 141 12.35 22.60 26.21
C GLN A 141 11.86 21.42 27.03
N ALA A 142 12.61 20.32 27.05
CA ALA A 142 12.38 19.20 27.95
C ALA A 142 13.71 18.54 28.30
N THR A 143 13.74 17.77 29.37
CA THR A 143 14.77 16.75 29.59
C THR A 143 14.27 15.45 28.98
N LEU A 144 14.99 14.93 28.00
CA LEU A 144 14.62 13.67 27.36
C LEU A 144 15.26 12.51 28.08
N THR A 145 14.46 11.50 28.42
CA THR A 145 14.97 10.24 28.95
C THR A 145 14.35 9.09 28.18
N SER A 146 15.17 8.13 27.78
CA SER A 146 14.71 6.87 27.24
C SER A 146 14.54 5.87 28.39
N THR A 147 13.32 5.48 28.67
CA THR A 147 13.03 4.34 29.53
C THR A 147 13.08 3.11 28.62
N GLY A 148 14.21 2.41 28.63
CA GLY A 148 14.33 1.18 27.84
C GLY A 148 13.34 0.11 28.30
N ASP A 149 12.95 -0.72 27.36
CA ASP A 149 12.22 -1.97 27.53
C ASP A 149 13.02 -3.01 28.36
N ASP A 150 12.41 -4.17 28.65
CA ASP A 150 13.03 -5.35 29.29
C ASP A 150 14.49 -5.57 28.82
N PRO A 151 15.45 -5.88 29.73
CA PRO A 151 16.84 -6.22 29.41
C PRO A 151 17.09 -7.06 28.14
N ALA A 152 16.12 -7.86 27.70
CA ALA A 152 16.18 -8.69 26.49
C ALA A 152 16.17 -7.94 25.13
N HIS A 153 15.62 -6.72 25.02
CA HIS A 153 15.38 -6.07 23.71
C HIS A 153 16.19 -4.78 23.46
N GLY A 154 17.12 -4.43 24.36
CA GLY A 154 18.03 -3.29 24.19
C GLY A 154 17.34 -1.91 24.33
N GLY A 155 18.09 -0.91 24.78
CA GLY A 155 17.55 0.43 25.04
C GLY A 155 17.67 1.36 23.84
N THR A 156 16.56 2.00 23.45
CA THR A 156 16.62 3.27 22.70
C THR A 156 17.54 4.24 23.42
N THR A 157 18.36 5.01 22.70
CA THR A 157 19.24 6.02 23.32
C THR A 157 19.03 7.40 22.72
N ILE A 158 19.29 8.42 23.53
CA ILE A 158 19.13 9.83 23.14
C ILE A 158 20.49 10.51 23.22
N THR A 159 20.87 11.17 22.14
CA THR A 159 22.16 11.85 21.99
C THR A 159 21.96 13.23 21.36
N ASN A 160 22.99 14.09 21.41
CA ASN A 160 23.01 15.39 20.73
C ASN A 160 21.79 16.29 21.03
N GLN A 161 21.25 16.20 22.25
CA GLN A 161 20.14 17.06 22.63
C GLN A 161 20.62 18.51 22.78
N VAL A 162 19.98 19.44 22.05
CA VAL A 162 20.31 20.87 22.08
C VAL A 162 19.02 21.70 22.13
N TYR A 163 18.94 22.61 23.09
CA TYR A 163 17.89 23.64 23.13
C TYR A 163 18.43 24.97 22.59
N ASN A 164 17.74 25.53 21.59
CA ASN A 164 18.01 26.84 21.04
C ASN A 164 17.00 27.86 21.61
N THR A 165 17.50 28.81 22.39
CA THR A 165 16.70 29.86 23.05
C THR A 165 16.12 30.86 22.05
N ASP A 166 16.80 31.11 20.93
CA ASP A 166 16.38 32.13 19.95
C ASP A 166 15.15 31.67 19.15
N THR A 167 15.05 30.37 18.90
CA THR A 167 13.94 29.76 18.16
C THR A 167 12.94 29.03 19.07
N ASN A 168 13.20 28.98 20.38
CA ASN A 168 12.47 28.16 21.35
C ASN A 168 12.27 26.71 20.86
N THR A 169 13.34 26.09 20.35
CA THR A 169 13.29 24.74 19.74
C THR A 169 14.31 23.83 20.39
N THR A 170 13.92 22.60 20.70
CA THR A 170 14.85 21.54 21.07
C THR A 170 15.00 20.57 19.91
N THR A 171 16.22 20.07 19.70
CA THR A 171 16.54 18.99 18.77
C THR A 171 17.28 17.88 19.52
N ALA A 172 17.18 16.64 19.06
CA ALA A 172 17.95 15.50 19.56
C ALA A 172 18.04 14.39 18.52
N ASP A 173 19.03 13.51 18.69
CA ASP A 173 19.17 12.27 17.94
C ASP A 173 18.63 11.11 18.79
N VAL A 174 17.62 10.41 18.27
CA VAL A 174 17.04 9.21 18.89
C VAL A 174 17.54 7.99 18.13
N ASN A 175 18.39 7.18 18.77
CA ASN A 175 18.94 5.98 18.17
C ASN A 175 18.10 4.77 18.58
N VAL A 176 17.43 4.17 17.60
CA VAL A 176 16.57 2.99 17.77
C VAL A 176 17.33 1.73 17.31
N PRO A 177 17.45 0.68 18.14
CA PRO A 177 18.09 -0.58 17.75
C PRO A 177 17.15 -1.49 16.94
N ASN A 178 17.69 -2.58 16.37
CA ASN A 178 16.92 -3.66 15.73
C ASN A 178 17.16 -5.01 16.42
N PRO A 179 16.64 -5.25 17.63
CA PRO A 179 16.71 -6.56 18.29
C PRO A 179 15.79 -7.58 17.60
N ASP A 180 16.09 -8.88 17.76
CA ASP A 180 15.19 -9.95 17.31
C ASP A 180 13.81 -9.81 17.98
N GLY A 181 12.75 -9.83 17.18
CA GLY A 181 11.38 -9.67 17.68
C GLY A 181 10.93 -8.22 17.89
N GLY A 182 11.75 -7.25 17.52
CA GLY A 182 11.37 -5.83 17.50
C GLY A 182 11.59 -5.13 18.83
N VAL A 183 11.27 -3.84 18.86
CA VAL A 183 11.67 -2.91 19.93
C VAL A 183 10.48 -2.10 20.43
N LEU A 184 10.46 -1.81 21.74
CA LEU A 184 9.66 -0.72 22.30
C LEU A 184 10.53 0.53 22.39
N VAL A 185 10.15 1.56 21.64
CA VAL A 185 10.66 2.90 21.83
C VAL A 185 9.79 3.56 22.89
N ASP A 186 10.38 3.97 24.01
CA ASP A 186 9.70 4.76 25.04
C ASP A 186 10.60 5.95 25.44
N ILE A 187 10.12 7.14 25.09
CA ILE A 187 10.82 8.40 25.31
C ILE A 187 9.96 9.28 26.20
N GLU A 188 10.42 9.49 27.42
CA GLU A 188 9.80 10.42 28.35
C GLU A 188 10.32 11.84 28.12
N PHE A 189 9.38 12.77 28.00
CA PHE A 189 9.61 14.20 27.96
C PHE A 189 9.32 14.77 29.35
N ARG A 190 10.39 15.01 30.11
CA ARG A 190 10.32 15.48 31.50
C ARG A 190 10.62 16.95 31.61
N GLN A 191 10.15 17.58 32.68
CA GLN A 191 10.44 18.99 32.96
C GLN A 191 10.08 19.89 31.77
N THR A 192 8.98 19.55 31.08
CA THR A 192 8.57 20.19 29.84
C THR A 192 8.28 21.68 30.06
N LYS A 193 8.76 22.52 29.16
CA LYS A 193 8.52 23.96 29.15
C LYS A 193 8.11 24.39 27.76
N ARG A 194 6.88 24.83 27.61
CA ARG A 194 6.34 25.27 26.33
C ARG A 194 7.02 26.55 25.83
N GLN A 195 7.26 27.50 26.74
CA GLN A 195 8.14 28.66 26.55
C GLN A 195 9.32 28.59 27.51
N ALA A 196 10.45 29.21 27.15
CA ALA A 196 11.66 29.25 27.97
C ALA A 196 11.41 29.73 29.42
N SER A 197 10.50 30.70 29.57
CA SER A 197 10.13 31.32 30.85
C SER A 197 9.16 30.48 31.69
N ASP A 198 8.57 29.43 31.12
CA ASP A 198 7.52 28.67 31.80
C ASP A 198 8.08 27.83 32.96
N ASN A 199 7.21 27.54 33.91
CA ASN A 199 7.46 26.49 34.89
C ASN A 199 7.52 25.13 34.18
N ALA A 200 8.23 24.18 34.79
CA ALA A 200 8.26 22.81 34.32
C ALA A 200 6.86 22.16 34.36
N GLY A 201 6.61 21.25 33.43
CA GLY A 201 5.34 20.53 33.28
C GLY A 201 4.29 21.25 32.45
N THR A 202 4.67 22.15 31.53
CA THR A 202 3.73 22.90 30.66
C THR A 202 3.58 22.29 29.26
N GLY A 203 4.20 21.13 29.04
CA GLY A 203 4.13 20.37 27.81
C GLY A 203 4.88 21.00 26.64
N LEU A 204 4.63 20.51 25.43
CA LEU A 204 5.38 20.83 24.21
C LEU A 204 4.45 20.95 23.00
N THR A 205 4.95 21.46 21.89
CA THR A 205 4.22 21.53 20.60
C THR A 205 5.13 21.17 19.43
N ASN A 206 4.53 20.89 18.27
CA ASN A 206 5.24 20.66 17.01
C ASN A 206 6.31 19.55 17.11
N ILE A 207 5.99 18.46 17.83
CA ILE A 207 6.92 17.35 18.04
C ILE A 207 6.97 16.52 16.75
N LYS A 208 8.18 16.28 16.25
CA LYS A 208 8.46 15.46 15.07
C LYS A 208 9.62 14.52 15.33
N ALA A 209 9.52 13.29 14.86
CA ALA A 209 10.62 12.32 14.86
C ALA A 209 10.85 11.83 13.42
N ILE A 210 11.71 12.55 12.70
CA ILE A 210 12.00 12.27 11.28
C ILE A 210 12.93 11.06 11.19
N ARG A 211 12.50 10.04 10.44
CA ARG A 211 13.24 8.78 10.29
C ARG A 211 14.59 8.94 9.56
N PRO A 212 15.51 7.97 9.72
CA PRO A 212 16.78 7.95 8.99
C PRO A 212 16.58 8.03 7.46
N GLY A 213 17.50 8.69 6.77
CA GLY A 213 17.45 8.86 5.30
C GLY A 213 16.71 10.11 4.81
N TYR A 214 16.11 10.89 5.70
CA TYR A 214 15.38 12.12 5.36
C TYR A 214 16.00 13.35 6.03
N ALA A 215 15.87 14.51 5.38
CA ALA A 215 16.28 15.79 5.96
C ALA A 215 15.42 16.12 7.19
N ALA A 216 16.04 16.63 8.26
CA ALA A 216 15.33 16.91 9.52
C ALA A 216 14.21 17.95 9.39
N ASP A 217 14.30 18.84 8.41
CA ASP A 217 13.33 19.89 8.08
C ASP A 217 12.42 19.53 6.90
N THR A 218 12.41 18.26 6.49
CA THR A 218 11.59 17.79 5.36
C THR A 218 10.10 18.06 5.55
N THR A 219 9.43 18.34 4.44
CA THR A 219 7.97 18.43 4.35
C THR A 219 7.35 17.18 3.71
N GLN A 220 8.17 16.18 3.38
CA GLN A 220 7.71 14.93 2.81
C GLN A 220 6.89 14.15 3.85
N VAL A 221 5.69 13.72 3.43
CA VAL A 221 4.74 13.01 4.29
C VAL A 221 5.01 11.52 4.30
N PHE A 222 5.06 10.90 3.12
CA PHE A 222 5.18 9.47 2.94
C PHE A 222 6.62 9.04 2.75
N THR A 223 6.98 7.85 3.22
CA THR A 223 8.30 7.28 2.95
C THR A 223 8.44 6.96 1.46
N ASN A 224 9.67 7.00 0.94
CA ASN A 224 9.98 6.60 -0.42
C ASN A 224 9.66 5.12 -0.64
N GLU A 225 9.94 4.29 0.36
CA GLU A 225 9.72 2.86 0.36
C GLU A 225 8.22 2.55 0.16
N TRP A 226 7.34 3.13 0.98
CA TRP A 226 5.90 2.95 0.86
C TRP A 226 5.32 3.63 -0.39
N LEU A 227 5.82 4.81 -0.78
CA LEU A 227 5.34 5.45 -2.02
C LEU A 227 5.70 4.61 -3.26
N SER A 228 6.86 3.96 -3.26
CA SER A 228 7.33 3.16 -4.39
C SER A 228 6.41 1.98 -4.71
N THR A 229 5.78 1.37 -3.70
CA THR A 229 4.83 0.26 -3.91
C THR A 229 3.50 0.73 -4.51
N LEU A 230 3.20 2.03 -4.44
CA LEU A 230 2.03 2.63 -5.06
C LEU A 230 2.33 3.14 -6.47
N THR A 231 3.53 3.71 -6.69
CA THR A 231 3.88 4.34 -7.98
C THR A 231 4.49 3.39 -8.99
N ASN A 232 5.15 2.32 -8.55
CA ASN A 232 5.90 1.42 -9.44
C ASN A 232 5.07 0.23 -9.95
N HIS A 233 3.82 0.11 -9.50
CA HIS A 233 2.91 -0.94 -9.90
C HIS A 233 1.68 -0.34 -10.59
N ASN A 234 1.07 -1.11 -11.47
CA ASN A 234 -0.03 -0.61 -12.31
C ASN A 234 -1.41 -0.70 -11.61
N TRP A 235 -1.48 -0.24 -10.36
CA TRP A 235 -2.74 -0.13 -9.64
C TRP A 235 -3.74 0.73 -10.41
N ALA A 236 -5.02 0.36 -10.41
CA ALA A 236 -6.10 1.15 -11.00
C ALA A 236 -6.67 2.17 -10.03
N ALA A 237 -6.85 1.77 -8.77
CA ALA A 237 -7.45 2.59 -7.73
C ALA A 237 -6.86 2.30 -6.35
N PHE A 238 -6.96 3.29 -5.46
CA PHE A 238 -6.62 3.15 -4.03
C PHE A 238 -7.86 3.39 -3.17
N ARG A 239 -8.24 2.40 -2.35
CA ARG A 239 -9.33 2.53 -1.37
C ARG A 239 -8.78 2.91 -0.01
N TRP A 240 -9.52 3.75 0.73
CA TRP A 240 -9.02 4.45 1.92
C TRP A 240 -9.69 4.03 3.22
N MET A 241 -10.42 2.91 3.23
CA MET A 241 -11.27 2.51 4.35
C MET A 241 -10.48 2.44 5.66
N GLY A 242 -9.38 1.68 5.68
CA GLY A 242 -8.50 1.50 6.84
C GLY A 242 -7.75 2.79 7.20
N ALA A 243 -7.12 3.43 6.21
CA ALA A 243 -6.39 4.68 6.39
C ALA A 243 -7.24 5.81 7.01
N LEU A 244 -8.51 5.93 6.63
CA LEU A 244 -9.42 6.97 7.15
C LEU A 244 -10.14 6.55 8.44
N GLY A 245 -9.85 5.37 9.00
CA GLY A 245 -10.46 4.88 10.24
C GLY A 245 -11.97 4.68 10.11
N THR A 246 -12.46 4.29 8.93
CA THR A 246 -13.91 4.25 8.63
C THR A 246 -14.68 3.38 9.62
N ASN A 247 -14.07 2.28 10.07
CA ASN A 247 -14.68 1.34 11.01
C ASN A 247 -14.67 1.81 12.47
N ASP A 248 -13.98 2.90 12.78
CA ASP A 248 -13.88 3.46 14.14
C ASP A 248 -14.98 4.51 14.42
N TYR A 249 -15.72 4.90 13.38
CA TYR A 249 -16.84 5.83 13.47
C TYR A 249 -18.09 5.19 14.08
N ALA A 250 -18.92 6.04 14.70
CA ALA A 250 -20.16 5.64 15.38
C ALA A 250 -19.96 4.70 16.59
N ASP A 251 -18.71 4.55 17.05
CA ASP A 251 -18.36 3.74 18.22
C ASP A 251 -18.74 4.46 19.53
N PRO A 252 -19.47 3.81 20.46
CA PRO A 252 -19.68 4.34 21.81
C PRO A 252 -18.42 4.42 22.68
N THR A 253 -17.40 3.61 22.40
CA THR A 253 -16.19 3.41 23.21
C THR A 253 -14.97 3.00 22.37
N THR A 254 -14.14 3.96 21.95
CA THR A 254 -12.83 3.68 21.36
C THR A 254 -11.71 4.00 22.36
N ASP A 255 -10.77 3.06 22.56
CA ASP A 255 -9.51 3.22 23.30
C ASP A 255 -9.58 3.87 24.70
N GLY A 256 -10.64 3.59 25.45
CA GLY A 256 -10.79 4.09 26.82
C GLY A 256 -11.19 5.57 26.90
N HIS A 257 -11.49 6.21 25.76
CA HIS A 257 -12.09 7.54 25.69
C HIS A 257 -13.56 7.41 25.25
N PRO A 258 -14.52 8.00 26.00
CA PRO A 258 -15.91 8.02 25.57
C PRO A 258 -16.06 8.99 24.40
N ASN A 259 -15.93 8.49 23.17
CA ASN A 259 -16.15 9.30 21.96
C ASN A 259 -17.63 9.59 21.73
N ASN A 260 -18.53 8.85 22.40
CA ASN A 260 -19.97 9.11 22.43
C ASN A 260 -20.55 9.40 21.03
N GLU A 261 -20.13 8.71 19.98
CA GLU A 261 -20.58 8.94 18.59
C GLU A 261 -21.89 8.21 18.25
N LEU A 262 -22.62 7.81 19.28
CA LEU A 262 -23.88 7.09 19.15
C LEU A 262 -24.90 7.88 18.33
N TYR A 263 -25.73 7.15 17.61
CA TYR A 263 -26.90 7.72 16.95
C TYR A 263 -27.72 8.56 17.98
N PRO A 264 -28.14 9.80 17.64
CA PRO A 264 -28.18 10.40 16.30
C PRO A 264 -27.03 11.36 15.96
N ILE A 265 -25.90 11.32 16.65
CA ILE A 265 -24.80 12.29 16.46
C ILE A 265 -24.35 12.37 15.00
N ARG A 266 -23.99 13.58 14.56
CA ARG A 266 -23.55 13.89 13.20
C ARG A 266 -22.25 14.67 13.21
N LEU A 267 -21.28 14.25 12.41
CA LEU A 267 -19.98 14.90 12.29
C LEU A 267 -20.11 16.30 11.66
N GLN A 268 -19.35 17.25 12.19
CA GLN A 268 -19.30 18.65 11.76
C GLN A 268 -17.92 18.99 11.16
N TRP A 269 -17.91 19.85 10.14
CA TRP A 269 -16.68 20.37 9.56
C TRP A 269 -16.31 21.73 10.16
N PRO A 270 -15.02 22.05 10.38
CA PRO A 270 -13.83 21.21 10.18
C PRO A 270 -13.39 20.44 11.43
N THR A 271 -14.18 20.44 12.52
CA THR A 271 -13.72 19.99 13.84
C THR A 271 -13.63 18.46 13.99
N ASP A 272 -14.49 17.72 13.29
CA ASP A 272 -14.65 16.28 13.50
C ASP A 272 -13.89 15.50 12.41
N ARG A 273 -12.63 15.89 12.19
CA ARG A 273 -11.70 15.22 11.26
C ARG A 273 -10.24 15.36 11.74
N ARG A 274 -9.37 14.46 11.30
CA ARG A 274 -7.93 14.61 11.51
C ARG A 274 -7.38 15.79 10.68
N LEU A 275 -6.53 16.61 11.31
CA LEU A 275 -5.85 17.73 10.67
C LEU A 275 -4.35 17.44 10.51
N PRO A 276 -3.70 17.79 9.38
CA PRO A 276 -2.28 17.49 9.15
C PRO A 276 -1.31 18.17 10.13
N THR A 277 -1.74 19.25 10.77
CA THR A 277 -0.92 20.06 11.69
C THR A 277 -1.27 19.83 13.16
N ALA A 278 -2.25 18.97 13.44
CA ALA A 278 -2.64 18.67 14.81
C ALA A 278 -1.68 17.67 15.46
N GLY A 279 -1.58 17.74 16.79
CA GLY A 279 -0.84 16.80 17.59
C GLY A 279 -1.56 15.45 17.73
N PRO A 280 -0.82 14.39 18.11
CA PRO A 280 -1.33 13.04 18.34
C PRO A 280 -2.66 12.95 19.10
N LEU A 281 -2.80 13.74 20.18
CA LEU A 281 -3.92 13.64 21.12
C LEU A 281 -5.21 14.31 20.63
N TYR A 282 -5.19 14.99 19.48
CA TYR A 282 -6.28 15.85 19.00
C TYR A 282 -7.66 15.20 19.07
N GLY A 283 -7.77 13.91 18.72
CA GLY A 283 -9.04 13.18 18.75
C GLY A 283 -9.61 12.97 20.16
N ALA A 284 -8.79 12.91 21.20
CA ALA A 284 -9.29 12.77 22.58
C ALA A 284 -10.04 14.02 23.09
N MET A 285 -9.95 15.16 22.40
CA MET A 285 -10.76 16.36 22.66
C MET A 285 -11.85 16.59 21.62
N HIS A 286 -11.81 15.88 20.49
CA HIS A 286 -12.70 16.07 19.36
C HIS A 286 -13.24 14.70 18.93
N PRO A 287 -14.41 14.29 19.45
CA PRO A 287 -15.12 13.12 18.93
C PRO A 287 -15.28 13.18 17.41
N GLY A 288 -15.24 12.03 16.72
CA GLY A 288 -15.33 11.96 15.26
C GLY A 288 -14.00 12.15 14.53
N VAL A 289 -12.87 12.21 15.24
CA VAL A 289 -11.53 12.31 14.65
C VAL A 289 -10.87 10.94 14.64
N HIS A 290 -10.92 10.28 13.48
CA HIS A 290 -10.28 8.99 13.23
C HIS A 290 -9.35 9.06 12.01
N GLY A 291 -8.48 8.05 11.88
CA GLY A 291 -7.60 7.87 10.73
C GLY A 291 -6.66 9.03 10.40
N VAL A 292 -6.19 9.04 9.16
CA VAL A 292 -5.31 10.07 8.59
C VAL A 292 -6.09 11.29 8.08
N PRO A 293 -5.45 12.46 7.90
CA PRO A 293 -6.10 13.61 7.30
C PRO A 293 -6.56 13.37 5.86
N TRP A 294 -7.73 13.92 5.49
CA TRP A 294 -8.25 13.91 4.11
C TRP A 294 -7.26 14.50 3.08
N GLU A 295 -6.38 15.41 3.51
CA GLU A 295 -5.31 15.95 2.68
C GLU A 295 -4.38 14.86 2.12
N TYR A 296 -4.22 13.73 2.80
CA TYR A 296 -3.35 12.64 2.34
C TYR A 296 -3.95 11.93 1.11
N VAL A 297 -5.28 11.85 1.01
CA VAL A 297 -5.99 11.36 -0.19
C VAL A 297 -5.62 12.22 -1.40
N VAL A 298 -5.60 13.54 -1.22
CA VAL A 298 -5.23 14.50 -2.28
C VAL A 298 -3.78 14.33 -2.69
N LEU A 299 -2.85 14.21 -1.74
CA LEU A 299 -1.43 14.04 -2.05
C LEU A 299 -1.15 12.73 -2.81
N ILE A 300 -1.76 11.62 -2.41
CA ILE A 300 -1.58 10.35 -3.13
C ILE A 300 -2.19 10.41 -4.53
N ALA A 301 -3.35 11.05 -4.69
CA ALA A 301 -3.92 11.26 -6.02
C ALA A 301 -2.97 12.07 -6.92
N GLN A 302 -2.35 13.12 -6.38
CA GLN A 302 -1.38 13.95 -7.10
C GLN A 302 -0.11 13.19 -7.47
N LEU A 303 0.40 12.34 -6.57
CA LEU A 303 1.64 11.61 -6.78
C LEU A 303 1.47 10.42 -7.73
N THR A 304 0.31 9.76 -7.69
CA THR A 304 0.10 8.47 -8.36
C THR A 304 -0.76 8.56 -9.62
N HIS A 305 -1.59 9.61 -9.74
CA HIS A 305 -2.60 9.73 -10.80
C HIS A 305 -3.53 8.50 -10.91
N LYS A 306 -3.74 7.78 -9.80
CA LYS A 306 -4.66 6.64 -9.72
C LYS A 306 -5.99 7.06 -9.15
N ASP A 307 -7.05 6.31 -9.47
CA ASP A 307 -8.38 6.58 -8.96
C ASP A 307 -8.43 6.46 -7.42
N GLN A 308 -9.25 7.27 -6.78
CA GLN A 308 -9.36 7.29 -5.31
C GLN A 308 -10.73 6.78 -4.90
N TRP A 309 -10.77 5.73 -4.09
CA TRP A 309 -11.99 5.19 -3.50
C TRP A 309 -12.07 5.56 -2.03
N ILE A 310 -12.99 6.46 -1.71
CA ILE A 310 -13.16 7.01 -0.37
C ILE A 310 -14.43 6.49 0.29
N ASN A 311 -14.35 6.29 1.59
CA ASN A 311 -15.45 5.91 2.45
C ASN A 311 -15.87 7.12 3.28
N ILE A 312 -17.13 7.54 3.14
CA ILE A 312 -17.69 8.63 3.94
C ILE A 312 -18.24 8.06 5.25
N PRO A 313 -17.86 8.60 6.43
CA PRO A 313 -18.37 8.10 7.70
C PRO A 313 -19.89 8.02 7.76
N VAL A 314 -20.43 6.96 8.38
CA VAL A 314 -21.89 6.70 8.46
C VAL A 314 -22.67 7.89 9.04
N ASN A 315 -22.06 8.58 10.00
CA ASN A 315 -22.59 9.70 10.77
C ASN A 315 -22.17 11.07 10.21
N ALA A 316 -21.57 11.15 9.02
CA ALA A 316 -21.26 12.41 8.38
C ALA A 316 -22.54 13.25 8.15
N SER A 317 -22.49 14.54 8.51
CA SER A 317 -23.53 15.50 8.09
C SER A 317 -23.37 15.86 6.62
N ASP A 318 -24.43 16.39 6.00
CA ASP A 318 -24.35 16.84 4.60
C ASP A 318 -23.34 17.99 4.40
N ASP A 319 -23.15 18.84 5.42
CA ASP A 319 -22.09 19.86 5.41
C ASP A 319 -20.70 19.20 5.38
N TYR A 320 -20.46 18.22 6.25
CA TYR A 320 -19.21 17.46 6.27
C TYR A 320 -18.88 16.87 4.89
N VAL A 321 -19.86 16.20 4.26
CA VAL A 321 -19.70 15.60 2.92
C VAL A 321 -19.34 16.66 1.87
N THR A 322 -20.05 17.80 1.88
CA THR A 322 -19.81 18.91 0.95
C THR A 322 -18.40 19.48 1.12
N GLN A 323 -17.92 19.56 2.35
CA GLN A 323 -16.61 20.12 2.68
C GLN A 323 -15.47 19.16 2.38
N VAL A 324 -15.66 17.84 2.56
CA VAL A 324 -14.73 16.82 2.05
C VAL A 324 -14.62 16.95 0.53
N ALA A 325 -15.73 16.97 -0.20
CA ALA A 325 -15.72 17.14 -1.65
C ALA A 325 -15.01 18.44 -2.07
N THR A 326 -15.21 19.53 -1.32
CA THR A 326 -14.58 20.83 -1.57
C THR A 326 -13.06 20.78 -1.37
N LEU A 327 -12.60 20.11 -0.31
CA LEU A 327 -11.17 19.89 -0.06
C LEU A 327 -10.56 19.02 -1.17
N LEU A 328 -11.20 17.92 -1.55
CA LEU A 328 -10.69 17.03 -2.59
C LEU A 328 -10.64 17.74 -3.96
N LYS A 329 -11.60 18.62 -4.26
CA LYS A 329 -11.60 19.40 -5.51
C LYS A 329 -10.50 20.45 -5.57
N ASN A 330 -10.35 21.23 -4.51
CA ASN A 330 -9.57 22.48 -4.54
C ASN A 330 -8.22 22.37 -3.85
N GLY A 331 -8.04 21.38 -2.98
CA GLY A 331 -6.94 21.35 -2.02
C GLY A 331 -7.01 22.49 -1.02
N ASN A 332 -5.90 22.69 -0.33
CA ASN A 332 -5.65 23.76 0.64
C ASN A 332 -4.14 24.00 0.72
N ALA A 333 -3.68 24.88 1.61
CA ALA A 333 -2.27 25.22 1.72
C ALA A 333 -1.35 24.00 1.96
N PHE A 334 -1.83 22.96 2.64
CA PHE A 334 -1.05 21.74 2.91
C PHE A 334 -0.81 20.91 1.64
N THR A 335 -1.77 20.92 0.71
CA THR A 335 -1.73 20.22 -0.58
C THR A 335 -1.25 21.13 -1.73
N GLY A 336 -0.59 22.24 -1.40
CA GLY A 336 -0.12 23.21 -2.39
C GLY A 336 -1.22 24.03 -3.07
N ASN A 337 -2.41 24.10 -2.46
CA ASN A 337 -3.65 24.64 -3.04
C ASN A 337 -4.02 23.96 -4.37
N GLN A 338 -3.78 22.66 -4.45
CA GLN A 338 -4.18 21.80 -5.55
C GLN A 338 -5.01 20.64 -5.01
N GLY A 339 -6.11 20.33 -5.68
CA GLY A 339 -6.93 19.16 -5.36
C GLY A 339 -6.47 17.91 -6.08
N VAL A 340 -7.38 16.93 -6.14
CA VAL A 340 -7.23 15.69 -6.90
C VAL A 340 -7.11 16.01 -8.40
N PRO A 341 -6.09 15.46 -9.11
CA PRO A 341 -5.88 15.71 -10.55
C PRO A 341 -7.09 15.42 -11.42
N ALA A 342 -7.28 16.16 -12.51
CA ALA A 342 -8.50 16.09 -13.34
C ALA A 342 -8.71 14.75 -14.04
N ASP A 343 -7.64 13.98 -14.24
CA ASP A 343 -7.61 12.63 -14.80
C ASP A 343 -7.92 11.53 -13.79
N VAL A 344 -7.99 11.87 -12.49
CA VAL A 344 -8.29 10.94 -11.40
C VAL A 344 -9.78 10.92 -11.10
N ASN A 345 -10.39 9.73 -11.12
CA ASN A 345 -11.78 9.50 -10.75
C ASN A 345 -11.90 9.28 -9.23
N ILE A 346 -13.10 9.56 -8.70
CA ILE A 346 -13.37 9.44 -7.27
C ILE A 346 -14.54 8.49 -7.07
N TYR A 347 -14.25 7.31 -6.52
CA TYR A 347 -15.26 6.39 -6.04
C TYR A 347 -15.73 6.84 -4.66
N VAL A 348 -17.04 6.94 -4.49
CA VAL A 348 -17.62 7.43 -3.23
C VAL A 348 -18.54 6.35 -2.66
N GLU A 349 -18.19 5.88 -1.47
CA GLU A 349 -18.89 4.83 -0.74
C GLU A 349 -19.47 5.41 0.56
N TYR A 350 -20.70 5.01 0.89
CA TYR A 350 -21.29 5.37 2.18
C TYR A 350 -20.85 4.33 3.22
N SER A 351 -19.95 4.73 4.11
CA SER A 351 -19.33 3.89 5.14
C SER A 351 -18.66 2.63 4.58
N ASN A 352 -18.57 1.56 5.38
CA ASN A 352 -17.99 0.27 5.04
C ASN A 352 -18.84 -0.82 5.70
N GLU A 353 -19.13 -1.92 5.01
CA GLU A 353 -19.73 -3.15 5.57
C GLU A 353 -20.98 -2.94 6.44
N MET A 354 -21.86 -2.01 6.05
CA MET A 354 -23.12 -1.78 6.77
C MET A 354 -24.15 -2.93 6.64
N TRP A 355 -23.81 -3.97 5.89
CA TRP A 355 -24.61 -5.17 5.65
C TRP A 355 -24.67 -6.10 6.87
N HIS A 356 -23.81 -5.95 7.88
CA HIS A 356 -23.88 -6.67 9.15
C HIS A 356 -23.81 -5.74 10.37
N TYR A 357 -23.88 -6.32 11.57
CA TYR A 357 -23.85 -5.62 12.85
C TYR A 357 -22.52 -5.76 13.61
N GLY A 358 -21.47 -6.26 12.92
CA GLY A 358 -20.14 -6.41 13.51
C GLY A 358 -19.43 -5.08 13.72
N PHE A 359 -19.68 -4.11 12.84
CA PHE A 359 -19.25 -2.72 12.99
C PHE A 359 -20.39 -1.81 13.44
N HIS A 360 -20.05 -0.75 14.17
CA HIS A 360 -21.02 0.18 14.75
C HIS A 360 -21.82 0.99 13.70
N GLN A 361 -21.30 1.14 12.48
CA GLN A 361 -22.04 1.77 11.39
C GLN A 361 -23.32 1.02 10.97
N GLY A 362 -23.34 -0.32 11.00
CA GLY A 362 -24.51 -1.10 10.63
C GLY A 362 -25.73 -0.85 11.52
N PRO A 363 -25.59 -0.99 12.86
CA PRO A 363 -26.64 -0.63 13.82
C PRO A 363 -27.05 0.85 13.72
N TRP A 364 -26.08 1.75 13.56
CA TRP A 364 -26.35 3.18 13.41
C TRP A 364 -27.23 3.46 12.19
N ASN A 365 -26.88 2.90 11.03
CA ASN A 365 -27.64 3.09 9.79
C ASN A 365 -29.04 2.46 9.89
N ASN A 366 -29.18 1.30 10.55
CA ASN A 366 -30.48 0.69 10.77
C ASN A 366 -31.39 1.58 11.63
N GLN A 367 -30.87 2.13 12.74
CA GLN A 367 -31.65 3.04 13.59
C GLN A 367 -32.05 4.30 12.80
N ALA A 368 -31.14 4.87 12.02
CA ALA A 368 -31.44 6.01 11.17
C ALA A 368 -32.53 5.72 10.13
N ALA A 369 -32.55 4.52 9.55
CA ALA A 369 -33.58 4.10 8.61
C ALA A 369 -34.96 3.96 9.26
N GLN A 370 -35.01 3.37 10.45
CA GLN A 370 -36.26 3.21 11.21
C GLN A 370 -36.85 4.56 11.62
N ASP A 371 -36.01 5.47 12.11
CA ASP A 371 -36.44 6.82 12.50
C ASP A 371 -36.90 7.64 11.29
N GLU A 372 -36.23 7.53 10.14
CA GLU A 372 -36.65 8.20 8.89
C GLU A 372 -38.04 7.74 8.45
N VAL A 373 -38.31 6.44 8.50
CA VAL A 373 -39.64 5.89 8.19
C VAL A 373 -40.67 6.31 9.23
N ALA A 374 -40.31 6.28 10.52
CA ALA A 374 -41.21 6.66 11.62
C ALA A 374 -41.59 8.15 11.59
N ALA A 375 -40.68 9.03 11.14
CA ALA A 375 -40.95 10.45 10.94
C ALA A 375 -41.96 10.73 9.81
N GLY A 376 -42.17 9.75 8.91
CA GLY A 376 -43.10 9.83 7.80
C GLY A 376 -42.50 10.51 6.55
N GLY A 377 -43.05 10.17 5.37
CA GLY A 377 -42.61 10.74 4.09
C GLY A 377 -41.34 10.11 3.50
N SER A 378 -40.74 9.13 4.18
CA SER A 378 -39.65 8.32 3.59
C SER A 378 -40.17 7.45 2.45
N ASN A 379 -39.32 7.20 1.47
CA ASN A 379 -39.55 6.25 0.38
C ASN A 379 -38.90 4.88 0.67
N LEU A 380 -38.18 4.71 1.79
CA LEU A 380 -37.55 3.43 2.16
C LEU A 380 -38.59 2.29 2.27
N ASN A 381 -39.83 2.63 2.60
CA ASN A 381 -40.98 1.75 2.69
C ASN A 381 -42.01 1.97 1.56
N TYR A 382 -41.57 2.38 0.35
CA TYR A 382 -42.46 2.70 -0.79
C TYR A 382 -43.44 1.58 -1.19
N ASP A 383 -43.09 0.33 -0.90
CA ASP A 383 -43.85 -0.88 -1.19
C ASP A 383 -44.66 -1.40 0.02
N ASN A 384 -44.69 -0.64 1.12
CA ASN A 384 -45.32 -1.00 2.40
C ASN A 384 -44.78 -2.29 3.03
N ILE A 385 -43.55 -2.72 2.68
CA ILE A 385 -42.92 -3.86 3.35
C ILE A 385 -42.66 -3.51 4.83
N ASN A 386 -42.86 -4.48 5.72
CA ASN A 386 -42.40 -4.34 7.09
C ASN A 386 -40.88 -4.59 7.14
N ASN A 387 -40.15 -3.90 8.04
CA ASN A 387 -38.69 -4.02 8.12
C ASN A 387 -38.20 -5.31 8.79
N ALA A 388 -38.93 -6.42 8.65
CA ALA A 388 -38.61 -7.67 9.34
C ALA A 388 -37.32 -8.34 8.80
N GLY A 389 -36.88 -7.98 7.59
CA GLY A 389 -35.63 -8.45 6.98
C GLY A 389 -34.62 -7.34 6.73
N ASP A 390 -34.62 -6.27 7.52
CA ASP A 390 -33.67 -5.15 7.41
C ASP A 390 -33.64 -4.43 6.04
N GLN A 391 -34.68 -4.58 5.20
CA GLN A 391 -34.71 -3.97 3.86
C GLN A 391 -34.53 -2.45 3.91
N TRP A 392 -35.08 -1.77 4.92
CA TRP A 392 -34.92 -0.31 5.03
C TRP A 392 -33.47 0.09 5.27
N ARG A 393 -32.67 -0.73 5.97
CA ARG A 393 -31.24 -0.47 6.20
C ARG A 393 -30.48 -0.49 4.86
N PHE A 394 -30.68 -1.53 4.05
CA PHE A 394 -30.03 -1.66 2.75
C PHE A 394 -30.49 -0.58 1.77
N ARG A 395 -31.80 -0.32 1.67
CA ARG A 395 -32.33 0.80 0.85
C ARG A 395 -31.76 2.14 1.29
N ARG A 396 -31.53 2.33 2.60
CA ARG A 396 -30.89 3.54 3.12
C ARG A 396 -29.41 3.63 2.74
N MET A 397 -28.68 2.51 2.66
CA MET A 397 -27.32 2.48 2.11
C MET A 397 -27.33 3.06 0.70
N ALA A 398 -28.17 2.53 -0.19
CA ALA A 398 -28.31 3.04 -1.56
C ALA A 398 -28.74 4.52 -1.60
N LYS A 399 -29.78 4.92 -0.84
CA LYS A 399 -30.24 6.31 -0.75
C LYS A 399 -29.12 7.27 -0.37
N ARG A 400 -28.34 6.95 0.66
CA ARG A 400 -27.25 7.82 1.11
C ARG A 400 -26.07 7.84 0.15
N THR A 401 -25.73 6.72 -0.50
CA THR A 401 -24.74 6.71 -1.59
C THR A 401 -25.15 7.65 -2.72
N LEU A 402 -26.43 7.68 -3.10
CA LEU A 402 -26.95 8.62 -4.11
C LEU A 402 -26.83 10.08 -3.66
N GLU A 403 -27.30 10.39 -2.45
CA GLU A 403 -27.27 11.75 -1.90
C GLU A 403 -25.83 12.28 -1.82
N ILE A 404 -24.89 11.47 -1.32
CA ILE A 404 -23.47 11.78 -1.25
C ILE A 404 -22.87 11.95 -2.66
N GLY A 405 -23.18 11.04 -3.58
CA GLY A 405 -22.73 11.11 -4.96
C GLY A 405 -23.16 12.40 -5.65
N ASP A 406 -24.41 12.82 -5.46
CA ASP A 406 -24.93 14.08 -6.01
C ASP A 406 -24.25 15.30 -5.38
N GLN A 407 -23.95 15.29 -4.07
CA GLN A 407 -23.17 16.36 -3.44
C GLN A 407 -21.77 16.48 -4.06
N PHE A 408 -21.06 15.37 -4.25
CA PHE A 408 -19.76 15.36 -4.91
C PHE A 408 -19.85 15.85 -6.36
N LYS A 409 -20.82 15.35 -7.15
CA LYS A 409 -21.04 15.81 -8.53
C LYS A 409 -21.29 17.32 -8.60
N ASN A 410 -22.12 17.85 -7.71
CA ASN A 410 -22.39 19.29 -7.61
C ASN A 410 -21.13 20.09 -7.27
N VAL A 411 -20.37 19.68 -6.26
CA VAL A 411 -19.13 20.37 -5.88
C VAL A 411 -18.12 20.33 -7.02
N PHE A 412 -17.92 19.18 -7.66
CA PHE A 412 -16.97 19.02 -8.78
C PHE A 412 -17.45 19.65 -10.09
N ASN A 413 -18.72 20.01 -10.21
CA ASN A 413 -19.39 20.29 -11.49
C ASN A 413 -19.24 19.11 -12.47
N ASP A 414 -19.31 17.89 -11.96
CA ASP A 414 -19.18 16.67 -12.75
C ASP A 414 -20.52 16.30 -13.40
N ASN A 415 -20.47 15.94 -14.68
CA ASN A 415 -21.62 15.51 -15.46
C ASN A 415 -21.80 13.97 -15.44
N GLY A 416 -21.22 13.30 -14.44
CA GLY A 416 -21.27 11.84 -14.28
C GLY A 416 -20.12 11.10 -14.93
N THR A 417 -18.98 11.76 -15.21
CA THR A 417 -17.82 11.11 -15.83
C THR A 417 -16.70 10.81 -14.83
N ARG A 418 -16.66 11.54 -13.71
CA ARG A 418 -15.53 11.49 -12.75
C ARG A 418 -15.92 10.97 -11.37
N ILE A 419 -17.11 11.31 -10.88
CA ILE A 419 -17.61 10.87 -9.58
C ILE A 419 -18.35 9.54 -9.78
N ARG A 420 -17.92 8.53 -9.04
CA ARG A 420 -18.36 7.13 -9.16
C ARG A 420 -19.00 6.64 -7.86
N PRO A 421 -20.30 6.90 -7.61
CA PRO A 421 -20.96 6.39 -6.41
C PRO A 421 -21.08 4.87 -6.45
N VAL A 422 -20.65 4.19 -5.37
CA VAL A 422 -20.66 2.73 -5.26
C VAL A 422 -21.41 2.30 -4.00
N VAL A 423 -22.22 1.24 -4.14
CA VAL A 423 -22.88 0.57 -3.02
C VAL A 423 -22.17 -0.75 -2.77
N ASP A 424 -21.69 -0.95 -1.55
CA ASP A 424 -21.05 -2.18 -1.08
C ASP A 424 -22.06 -3.09 -0.36
N ASN A 425 -21.86 -4.40 -0.47
CA ASN A 425 -22.67 -5.41 0.21
C ASN A 425 -21.98 -6.78 0.16
N ALA A 426 -22.29 -7.70 1.07
CA ALA A 426 -21.85 -9.09 0.99
C ALA A 426 -22.96 -10.06 0.53
N PHE A 427 -24.19 -9.57 0.35
CA PHE A 427 -25.37 -10.41 0.06
C PHE A 427 -26.07 -9.98 -1.23
N THR A 428 -25.86 -10.72 -2.33
CA THR A 428 -26.44 -10.42 -3.64
C THR A 428 -27.98 -10.28 -3.65
N ASP A 429 -28.68 -10.95 -2.72
CA ASP A 429 -30.15 -10.86 -2.60
C ASP A 429 -30.63 -9.43 -2.29
N TYR A 430 -29.88 -8.67 -1.48
CA TYR A 430 -30.23 -7.29 -1.16
C TYR A 430 -29.83 -6.29 -2.25
N ASP A 431 -28.87 -6.63 -3.13
CA ASP A 431 -28.50 -5.75 -4.25
C ASP A 431 -29.69 -5.55 -5.18
N SER A 432 -30.40 -6.63 -5.51
CA SER A 432 -31.59 -6.56 -6.36
C SER A 432 -32.69 -5.68 -5.75
N ASP A 433 -32.90 -5.74 -4.43
CA ASP A 433 -33.86 -4.88 -3.72
C ASP A 433 -33.42 -3.41 -3.73
N MET A 434 -32.15 -3.14 -3.39
CA MET A 434 -31.57 -1.79 -3.40
C MET A 434 -31.68 -1.13 -4.78
N LEU A 435 -31.28 -1.83 -5.83
CA LEU A 435 -31.30 -1.30 -7.20
C LEU A 435 -32.72 -1.12 -7.74
N THR A 436 -33.65 -2.01 -7.36
CA THR A 436 -35.07 -1.86 -7.68
C THR A 436 -35.68 -0.66 -6.96
N TYR A 437 -35.33 -0.45 -5.69
CA TYR A 437 -35.70 0.74 -4.93
C TYR A 437 -35.19 2.01 -5.62
N VAL A 438 -33.93 2.07 -6.04
CA VAL A 438 -33.37 3.22 -6.77
C VAL A 438 -34.16 3.46 -8.07
N LYS A 439 -34.33 2.43 -8.89
CA LYS A 439 -35.08 2.49 -10.16
C LYS A 439 -36.49 3.06 -9.99
N ASN A 440 -37.21 2.64 -8.94
CA ASN A 440 -38.61 3.00 -8.75
C ASN A 440 -38.79 4.39 -8.14
N ASN A 441 -37.79 4.92 -7.43
CA ASN A 441 -37.97 6.12 -6.60
C ASN A 441 -37.15 7.35 -7.04
N TYR A 442 -36.13 7.20 -7.89
CA TYR A 442 -35.20 8.29 -8.20
C TYR A 442 -35.19 8.75 -9.67
N GLY A 443 -36.00 8.13 -10.54
CA GLY A 443 -36.13 8.48 -11.96
C GLY A 443 -34.84 8.26 -12.78
N GLY A 444 -34.95 8.28 -14.10
CA GLY A 444 -33.82 7.97 -14.99
C GLY A 444 -33.44 6.49 -14.97
N THR A 445 -32.24 6.16 -15.45
CA THR A 445 -31.66 4.82 -15.31
C THR A 445 -30.80 4.72 -14.05
N VAL A 446 -30.66 3.52 -13.49
CA VAL A 446 -29.84 3.32 -12.29
C VAL A 446 -28.36 3.67 -12.56
N SER A 447 -27.87 3.39 -13.76
CA SER A 447 -26.51 3.72 -14.20
C SER A 447 -26.24 5.22 -14.40
N ASP A 448 -27.27 6.07 -14.48
CA ASP A 448 -27.08 7.53 -14.42
C ASP A 448 -26.72 8.01 -13.00
N LYS A 449 -26.94 7.15 -12.00
CA LYS A 449 -26.93 7.50 -10.58
C LYS A 449 -25.80 6.80 -9.83
N LEU A 450 -25.69 5.49 -10.01
CA LEU A 450 -24.64 4.65 -9.44
C LEU A 450 -23.64 4.25 -10.52
N TYR A 451 -22.38 4.09 -10.12
CA TYR A 451 -21.33 3.55 -10.98
C TYR A 451 -21.30 2.02 -10.91
N GLY A 452 -21.37 1.46 -9.71
CA GLY A 452 -21.22 0.03 -9.51
C GLY A 452 -21.85 -0.48 -8.22
N ILE A 453 -21.98 -1.80 -8.15
CA ILE A 453 -22.16 -2.53 -6.90
C ILE A 453 -20.86 -3.27 -6.59
N ALA A 454 -20.51 -3.35 -5.31
CA ALA A 454 -19.28 -4.00 -4.87
C ALA A 454 -19.58 -5.15 -3.90
N GLN A 455 -18.95 -6.31 -4.13
CA GLN A 455 -19.00 -7.46 -3.23
C GLN A 455 -17.68 -7.67 -2.47
N THR A 456 -17.72 -8.50 -1.43
CA THR A 456 -16.51 -9.06 -0.83
C THR A 456 -16.07 -10.30 -1.60
N ALA A 457 -14.77 -10.58 -1.58
CA ALA A 457 -14.12 -11.69 -2.28
C ALA A 457 -13.10 -12.43 -1.39
N TYR A 458 -13.32 -12.41 -0.07
CA TYR A 458 -12.45 -13.13 0.86
C TYR A 458 -12.46 -14.65 0.63
N TYR A 459 -11.29 -15.26 0.72
CA TYR A 459 -11.13 -16.72 0.69
C TYR A 459 -10.28 -17.17 1.86
N GLY A 460 -10.73 -18.23 2.55
CA GLY A 460 -10.05 -18.79 3.71
C GLY A 460 -10.32 -20.28 3.82
N SER A 461 -9.36 -21.04 4.35
CA SER A 461 -9.50 -22.49 4.45
C SER A 461 -10.37 -22.91 5.65
N SER A 462 -11.22 -23.92 5.51
CA SER A 462 -11.85 -24.55 6.69
C SER A 462 -10.93 -25.55 7.40
N ASP A 463 -9.91 -26.07 6.70
CA ASP A 463 -8.93 -27.01 7.24
C ASP A 463 -7.59 -26.32 7.49
N LYS A 464 -7.30 -26.08 8.77
CA LYS A 464 -6.07 -25.43 9.24
C LYS A 464 -4.99 -26.44 9.70
N SER A 465 -5.17 -27.74 9.43
CA SER A 465 -4.33 -28.80 9.99
C SER A 465 -2.87 -28.80 9.52
N SER A 466 -2.60 -28.19 8.36
CA SER A 466 -1.25 -28.00 7.80
C SER A 466 -1.24 -26.84 6.80
N VAL A 467 -0.05 -26.34 6.46
CA VAL A 467 0.11 -25.34 5.39
C VAL A 467 -0.48 -25.84 4.06
N ASP A 468 -0.25 -27.11 3.70
CA ASP A 468 -0.76 -27.71 2.47
C ASP A 468 -2.30 -27.75 2.44
N ALA A 469 -2.92 -28.09 3.57
CA ALA A 469 -4.38 -28.10 3.71
C ALA A 469 -4.99 -26.68 3.61
N ILE A 470 -4.28 -25.68 4.14
CA ILE A 470 -4.71 -24.28 4.04
C ILE A 470 -4.66 -23.80 2.59
N ILE A 471 -3.52 -23.93 1.90
CA ILE A 471 -3.38 -23.52 0.51
C ILE A 471 -4.44 -24.20 -0.39
N ALA A 472 -4.65 -25.50 -0.23
CA ALA A 472 -5.66 -26.22 -1.00
C ALA A 472 -7.10 -25.78 -0.66
N GLY A 473 -7.37 -25.51 0.62
CA GLY A 473 -8.67 -25.04 1.10
C GLY A 473 -9.00 -23.63 0.64
N GLU A 474 -8.00 -22.75 0.53
CA GLU A 474 -8.17 -21.39 0.01
C GLU A 474 -8.48 -21.37 -1.49
N GLN A 475 -7.81 -22.20 -2.30
CA GLN A 475 -8.18 -22.38 -3.71
C GLN A 475 -9.62 -22.88 -3.85
N ALA A 476 -10.00 -23.87 -3.04
CA ALA A 476 -11.37 -24.38 -3.02
C ALA A 476 -12.40 -23.33 -2.55
N ALA A 477 -12.03 -22.46 -1.60
CA ALA A 477 -12.88 -21.36 -1.16
C ALA A 477 -13.07 -20.32 -2.27
N SER A 478 -12.01 -19.98 -3.01
CA SER A 478 -12.12 -19.13 -4.21
C SER A 478 -13.03 -19.74 -5.29
N ASP A 479 -12.98 -21.06 -5.51
CA ASP A 479 -13.89 -21.74 -6.43
C ASP A 479 -15.36 -21.62 -6.02
N VAL A 480 -15.63 -21.64 -4.71
CA VAL A 480 -16.98 -21.41 -4.17
C VAL A 480 -17.45 -19.97 -4.42
N ASN A 481 -16.54 -18.99 -4.32
CA ASN A 481 -16.86 -17.58 -4.57
C ASN A 481 -17.26 -17.28 -6.02
N ALA A 482 -16.78 -18.07 -7.00
CA ALA A 482 -17.02 -17.83 -8.42
C ALA A 482 -18.52 -17.70 -8.80
N ALA A 483 -19.40 -18.48 -8.17
CA ALA A 483 -20.84 -18.36 -8.41
C ALA A 483 -21.43 -17.04 -7.88
N GLY A 484 -20.88 -16.53 -6.77
CA GLY A 484 -21.22 -15.22 -6.21
C GLY A 484 -20.80 -14.09 -7.14
N TYR A 485 -19.57 -14.15 -7.69
CA TYR A 485 -19.08 -13.18 -8.67
C TYR A 485 -19.98 -13.11 -9.91
N GLN A 486 -20.36 -14.26 -10.48
CA GLN A 486 -21.26 -14.33 -11.64
C GLN A 486 -22.65 -13.76 -11.33
N THR A 487 -23.16 -14.01 -10.14
CA THR A 487 -24.46 -13.47 -9.70
C THR A 487 -24.39 -11.95 -9.57
N SER A 488 -23.34 -11.42 -8.92
CA SER A 488 -23.12 -9.98 -8.82
C SER A 488 -22.97 -9.33 -10.19
N HIS A 489 -22.17 -9.91 -11.09
CA HIS A 489 -21.99 -9.39 -12.45
C HIS A 489 -23.31 -9.39 -13.25
N THR A 490 -24.14 -10.43 -13.10
CA THR A 490 -25.45 -10.51 -13.74
C THR A 490 -26.38 -9.40 -13.25
N ILE A 491 -26.42 -9.16 -11.94
CA ILE A 491 -27.21 -8.07 -11.35
C ILE A 491 -26.69 -6.71 -11.82
N ALA A 492 -25.38 -6.47 -11.77
CA ALA A 492 -24.77 -5.23 -12.22
C ALA A 492 -25.13 -4.94 -13.68
N THR A 493 -24.94 -5.92 -14.57
CA THR A 493 -25.27 -5.82 -15.99
C THR A 493 -26.75 -5.54 -16.24
N GLN A 494 -27.66 -6.15 -15.47
CA GLN A 494 -29.10 -5.91 -15.59
C GLN A 494 -29.47 -4.43 -15.35
N PHE A 495 -28.72 -3.74 -14.49
CA PHE A 495 -28.95 -2.33 -14.16
C PHE A 495 -27.97 -1.36 -14.84
N GLY A 496 -27.10 -1.86 -15.73
CA GLY A 496 -26.11 -1.07 -16.47
C GLY A 496 -24.93 -0.59 -15.62
N LEU A 497 -24.63 -1.30 -14.53
CA LEU A 497 -23.60 -0.95 -13.55
C LEU A 497 -22.34 -1.80 -13.72
N HIS A 498 -21.23 -1.33 -13.15
CA HIS A 498 -20.00 -2.12 -12.99
C HIS A 498 -20.10 -3.11 -11.81
N SER A 499 -19.47 -4.27 -11.96
CA SER A 499 -19.31 -5.28 -10.93
C SER A 499 -17.93 -5.17 -10.31
N LEU A 500 -17.90 -4.84 -9.01
CA LEU A 500 -16.67 -4.52 -8.29
C LEU A 500 -16.48 -5.47 -7.11
N VAL A 501 -15.25 -5.56 -6.63
CA VAL A 501 -14.92 -6.10 -5.30
C VAL A 501 -14.37 -4.95 -4.48
N TYR A 502 -14.95 -4.65 -3.31
CA TYR A 502 -14.43 -3.60 -2.42
C TYR A 502 -13.32 -4.12 -1.50
N GLU A 503 -13.33 -5.42 -1.18
CA GLU A 503 -12.33 -6.11 -0.39
C GLU A 503 -12.24 -7.59 -0.80
N GLY A 504 -11.03 -8.04 -1.13
CA GLY A 504 -10.74 -9.42 -1.49
C GLY A 504 -9.32 -9.83 -1.14
N GLY A 505 -9.07 -11.15 -1.14
CA GLY A 505 -7.80 -11.75 -0.77
C GLY A 505 -7.94 -12.80 0.34
N GLN A 506 -6.80 -13.28 0.83
CA GLN A 506 -6.75 -14.26 1.91
C GLN A 506 -7.37 -13.71 3.21
N ASP A 507 -8.29 -14.50 3.79
CA ASP A 507 -8.89 -14.28 5.10
C ASP A 507 -8.57 -15.44 6.05
N GLU A 508 -7.34 -15.41 6.56
CA GLU A 508 -6.87 -16.32 7.60
C GLU A 508 -6.83 -15.57 8.94
N GLU A 509 -7.58 -16.10 9.91
CA GLU A 509 -7.66 -15.57 11.26
C GLU A 509 -7.55 -16.70 12.28
N GLY A 510 -6.81 -16.44 13.35
CA GLY A 510 -6.68 -17.35 14.47
C GLY A 510 -7.80 -17.20 15.50
N ASN A 511 -7.71 -18.01 16.56
CA ASN A 511 -8.61 -17.84 17.70
C ASN A 511 -8.37 -16.52 18.48
N LYS A 512 -9.28 -15.55 18.32
CA LYS A 512 -9.23 -14.17 18.87
C LYS A 512 -9.42 -14.04 20.39
N THR A 513 -9.57 -15.14 21.14
CA THR A 513 -9.82 -15.09 22.60
C THR A 513 -8.54 -14.77 23.38
N PRO A 514 -8.55 -13.84 24.37
CA PRO A 514 -7.34 -13.06 24.66
C PRO A 514 -6.16 -13.82 25.31
N ILE A 515 -6.32 -15.03 25.83
CA ILE A 515 -5.24 -15.77 26.54
C ILE A 515 -5.41 -17.30 26.44
N SER A 516 -6.51 -17.83 25.90
CA SER A 516 -6.84 -19.26 25.81
C SER A 516 -8.22 -19.43 25.14
N PRO A 517 -8.46 -20.49 24.31
CA PRO A 517 -7.60 -21.65 24.09
C PRO A 517 -6.52 -21.47 23.04
N VAL A 518 -5.44 -22.26 23.20
CA VAL A 518 -4.35 -22.40 22.23
C VAL A 518 -4.94 -22.71 20.86
N ASP A 519 -4.71 -21.85 19.89
CA ASP A 519 -4.92 -22.20 18.50
C ASP A 519 -3.75 -23.06 18.04
N THR A 520 -3.94 -24.39 18.09
CA THR A 520 -2.91 -25.35 17.70
C THR A 520 -2.57 -25.30 16.20
N THR A 521 -3.35 -24.56 15.41
CA THR A 521 -3.18 -24.44 13.96
C THR A 521 -2.61 -23.09 13.53
N LEU A 522 -2.47 -22.13 14.44
CA LEU A 522 -2.04 -20.78 14.13
C LEU A 522 -0.67 -20.72 13.45
N ALA A 523 0.26 -21.59 13.84
CA ALA A 523 1.57 -21.70 13.19
C ALA A 523 1.46 -22.10 11.70
N ASN A 524 0.47 -22.94 11.35
CA ASN A 524 0.22 -23.31 9.96
C ASN A 524 -0.38 -22.14 9.18
N GLN A 525 -1.25 -21.34 9.80
CA GLN A 525 -1.84 -20.15 9.17
C GLN A 525 -0.77 -19.10 8.86
N PHE A 526 0.12 -18.81 9.83
CA PHE A 526 1.30 -17.97 9.56
C PHE A 526 2.21 -18.55 8.48
N GLY A 527 2.39 -19.88 8.49
CA GLY A 527 3.15 -20.59 7.47
C GLY A 527 2.55 -20.43 6.08
N ALA A 528 1.23 -20.58 5.95
CA ALA A 528 0.49 -20.44 4.70
C ALA A 528 0.54 -19.01 4.16
N ALA A 529 0.28 -17.99 4.99
CA ALA A 529 0.34 -16.59 4.58
C ALA A 529 1.72 -16.18 3.99
N ARG A 530 2.80 -16.83 4.45
CA ARG A 530 4.18 -16.63 3.98
C ARG A 530 4.63 -17.62 2.91
N ASP A 531 3.83 -18.64 2.59
CA ASP A 531 4.21 -19.69 1.66
C ASP A 531 4.26 -19.13 0.23
N PRO A 532 5.33 -19.41 -0.55
CA PRO A 532 5.40 -18.98 -1.94
C PRO A 532 4.22 -19.42 -2.83
N ARG A 533 3.54 -20.52 -2.47
CA ARG A 533 2.35 -21.04 -3.18
C ARG A 533 1.12 -20.14 -3.04
N MET A 534 1.11 -19.18 -2.13
CA MET A 534 0.06 -18.13 -2.10
C MET A 534 -0.03 -17.40 -3.44
N LYS A 535 1.07 -17.32 -4.20
CA LYS A 535 1.06 -16.80 -5.57
C LYS A 535 0.01 -17.49 -6.43
N ASP A 536 -0.06 -18.82 -6.36
CA ASP A 536 -0.98 -19.61 -7.16
C ASP A 536 -2.43 -19.45 -6.69
N VAL A 537 -2.64 -19.18 -5.40
CA VAL A 537 -3.96 -18.87 -4.85
C VAL A 537 -4.46 -17.52 -5.35
N GLU A 538 -3.65 -16.47 -5.29
CA GLU A 538 -4.00 -15.13 -5.81
C GLU A 538 -4.31 -15.18 -7.32
N LEU A 539 -3.49 -15.89 -8.09
CA LEU A 539 -3.71 -16.04 -9.54
C LEU A 539 -4.98 -16.84 -9.85
N HIS A 540 -5.31 -17.82 -9.01
CA HIS A 540 -6.51 -18.63 -9.15
C HIS A 540 -7.78 -17.81 -8.87
N ASP A 541 -7.78 -17.01 -7.79
CA ASP A 541 -8.91 -16.12 -7.50
C ASP A 541 -9.09 -15.03 -8.56
N TRP A 542 -7.99 -14.46 -9.04
CA TRP A 542 -8.02 -13.53 -10.17
C TRP A 542 -8.62 -14.14 -11.44
N ALA A 543 -8.30 -15.41 -11.73
CA ALA A 543 -8.88 -16.12 -12.87
C ALA A 543 -10.40 -16.34 -12.69
N ASN A 544 -10.84 -16.72 -11.48
CA ASN A 544 -12.25 -16.86 -11.14
C ASN A 544 -13.01 -15.53 -11.26
N TRP A 545 -12.42 -14.43 -10.79
CA TRP A 545 -12.96 -13.09 -10.93
C TRP A 545 -13.07 -12.65 -12.41
N THR A 546 -11.98 -12.81 -13.16
CA THR A 546 -11.91 -12.44 -14.58
C THR A 546 -12.92 -13.23 -15.41
N ALA A 547 -13.02 -14.55 -15.19
CA ALA A 547 -13.98 -15.41 -15.89
C ALA A 547 -15.44 -15.05 -15.58
N SER A 548 -15.69 -14.38 -14.45
CA SER A 548 -17.03 -13.96 -14.03
C SER A 548 -17.46 -12.61 -14.64
N GLY A 549 -16.56 -11.93 -15.37
CA GLY A 549 -16.84 -10.64 -16.01
C GLY A 549 -16.67 -9.42 -15.10
N GLY A 550 -15.95 -9.55 -13.99
CA GLY A 550 -15.73 -8.44 -13.05
C GLY A 550 -14.92 -7.28 -13.64
N ASP A 551 -15.10 -6.06 -13.09
CA ASP A 551 -14.50 -4.82 -13.59
C ASP A 551 -13.28 -4.35 -12.78
N LEU A 552 -13.40 -4.32 -11.44
CA LEU A 552 -12.34 -3.85 -10.52
C LEU A 552 -12.29 -4.74 -9.28
N TYR A 553 -11.10 -5.24 -8.96
CA TYR A 553 -10.83 -6.01 -7.75
C TYR A 553 -9.97 -5.21 -6.77
N MET A 554 -10.46 -4.97 -5.56
CA MET A 554 -9.68 -4.30 -4.52
C MET A 554 -9.03 -5.33 -3.60
N GLN A 555 -7.70 -5.43 -3.66
CA GLN A 555 -6.94 -6.21 -2.67
C GLN A 555 -7.10 -5.57 -1.29
N PHE A 556 -7.49 -6.35 -0.29
CA PHE A 556 -7.90 -5.82 1.02
C PHE A 556 -6.79 -5.13 1.81
N ALA A 557 -5.57 -5.67 1.83
CA ALA A 557 -4.54 -5.12 2.72
C ALA A 557 -3.19 -5.01 2.01
N HIS A 558 -2.63 -3.81 2.05
CA HIS A 558 -1.33 -3.50 1.44
C HIS A 558 -0.18 -4.14 2.20
N VAL A 559 0.14 -3.61 3.37
CA VAL A 559 1.20 -4.10 4.25
C VAL A 559 0.67 -4.12 5.68
N GLY A 560 0.81 -5.25 6.35
CA GLY A 560 0.26 -5.43 7.69
C GLY A 560 0.92 -6.59 8.43
N ARG A 561 1.21 -6.40 9.71
CA ARG A 561 1.78 -7.47 10.55
C ARG A 561 0.80 -8.62 10.65
N TYR A 562 1.30 -9.84 10.51
CA TYR A 562 0.47 -11.02 10.70
C TYR A 562 0.24 -11.25 12.19
N SER A 563 -1.00 -11.57 12.55
CA SER A 563 -1.35 -11.86 13.94
C SER A 563 -2.49 -12.88 14.03
N THR A 564 -2.82 -13.32 15.25
CA THR A 564 -4.07 -14.06 15.52
C THR A 564 -5.31 -13.33 15.02
N TYR A 565 -5.27 -12.00 14.91
CA TYR A 565 -6.41 -11.23 14.46
C TYR A 565 -6.55 -11.23 12.94
N GLY A 566 -5.50 -11.58 12.19
CA GLY A 566 -5.52 -11.74 10.75
C GLY A 566 -4.14 -11.70 10.11
N MET A 567 -4.00 -12.31 8.93
CA MET A 567 -2.78 -12.33 8.12
C MET A 567 -2.96 -11.66 6.75
N TRP A 568 -3.76 -10.61 6.67
CA TRP A 568 -4.29 -10.11 5.38
C TRP A 568 -3.27 -9.45 4.45
N GLY A 569 -2.29 -8.73 5.00
CA GLY A 569 -1.35 -7.94 4.20
C GLY A 569 -0.62 -8.75 3.13
N LEU A 570 -0.38 -8.14 1.96
CA LEU A 570 0.45 -8.76 0.92
C LEU A 570 1.85 -9.09 1.45
N SER A 571 2.35 -8.27 2.39
CA SER A 571 3.55 -8.52 3.17
C SER A 571 3.42 -7.90 4.56
N GLU A 572 4.29 -8.31 5.48
CA GLU A 572 4.45 -7.68 6.79
C GLU A 572 5.40 -6.48 6.74
N ASP A 573 6.23 -6.40 5.69
CA ASP A 573 7.28 -5.40 5.51
C ASP A 573 7.20 -4.81 4.09
N VAL A 574 7.17 -3.47 4.01
CA VAL A 574 7.00 -2.74 2.74
C VAL A 574 8.20 -2.91 1.81
N ASN A 575 9.34 -3.37 2.32
CA ASN A 575 10.55 -3.67 1.55
C ASN A 575 10.62 -5.13 1.08
N VAL A 576 9.66 -5.97 1.49
CA VAL A 576 9.65 -7.41 1.18
C VAL A 576 8.56 -7.70 0.16
N HIS A 577 8.98 -7.87 -1.09
CA HIS A 577 8.10 -8.08 -2.25
C HIS A 577 8.14 -9.53 -2.79
N ASN A 578 8.82 -10.47 -2.12
CA ASN A 578 8.89 -11.91 -2.50
C ASN A 578 7.92 -12.81 -1.76
N THR A 579 6.97 -12.27 -1.01
CA THR A 579 5.90 -13.10 -0.47
C THR A 579 5.06 -13.66 -1.61
N GLY A 580 4.48 -14.85 -1.42
CA GLY A 580 3.63 -15.46 -2.46
C GLY A 580 2.50 -14.52 -2.88
N LYS A 581 1.84 -13.86 -1.92
CA LYS A 581 0.79 -12.87 -2.19
C LYS A 581 1.26 -11.71 -3.06
N TRP A 582 2.40 -11.09 -2.69
CA TRP A 582 2.96 -9.97 -3.46
C TRP A 582 3.33 -10.39 -4.89
N LEU A 583 3.96 -11.55 -5.06
CA LEU A 583 4.31 -12.09 -6.37
C LEU A 583 3.07 -12.40 -7.23
N GLY A 584 1.97 -12.84 -6.61
CA GLY A 584 0.68 -13.07 -7.27
C GLY A 584 0.10 -11.77 -7.80
N VAL A 585 -0.07 -10.78 -6.92
CA VAL A 585 -0.56 -9.45 -7.26
C VAL A 585 0.30 -8.76 -8.31
N ASP A 586 1.63 -8.80 -8.18
CA ASP A 586 2.50 -8.16 -9.17
C ASP A 586 2.38 -8.83 -10.55
N THR A 587 2.24 -10.17 -10.59
CA THR A 587 1.94 -10.88 -11.84
C THR A 587 0.62 -10.40 -12.47
N ILE A 588 -0.41 -10.15 -11.67
CA ILE A 588 -1.73 -9.68 -12.12
C ILE A 588 -1.66 -8.25 -12.69
N LEU A 589 -0.91 -7.36 -12.03
CA LEU A 589 -0.76 -5.96 -12.44
C LEU A 589 0.08 -5.80 -13.73
N GLY A 590 0.52 -6.90 -14.35
CA GLY A 590 1.40 -6.89 -15.51
C GLY A 590 2.86 -6.62 -15.13
N GLY A 591 3.20 -6.81 -13.86
CA GLY A 591 4.55 -6.75 -13.34
C GLY A 591 5.40 -7.89 -13.88
N ASN A 592 6.40 -7.51 -14.69
CA ASN A 592 7.69 -8.21 -14.64
C ASN A 592 8.24 -8.00 -13.23
N VAL A 593 7.98 -8.92 -12.30
CA VAL A 593 8.61 -8.90 -10.97
C VAL A 593 10.14 -8.92 -11.14
N PRO A 594 10.90 -7.90 -10.69
CA PRO A 594 12.30 -8.10 -10.38
C PRO A 594 12.38 -9.09 -9.20
N PRO A 595 13.21 -10.14 -9.24
CA PRO A 595 13.28 -11.10 -8.16
C PRO A 595 13.59 -10.37 -6.84
N PRO A 596 12.81 -10.55 -5.78
CA PRO A 596 13.05 -9.82 -4.54
C PRO A 596 14.22 -10.44 -3.78
N PRO A 597 14.90 -9.68 -2.90
CA PRO A 597 16.14 -10.12 -2.27
C PRO A 597 15.90 -11.39 -1.47
N THR A 598 16.58 -12.48 -1.83
CA THR A 598 16.46 -13.76 -1.14
C THR A 598 17.08 -13.65 0.26
N PRO A 599 16.35 -13.91 1.36
CA PRO A 599 17.00 -14.19 2.63
C PRO A 599 17.58 -15.60 2.53
N THR A 600 18.91 -15.73 2.50
CA THR A 600 19.56 -17.04 2.54
C THR A 600 19.99 -17.35 3.97
N PRO A 601 19.46 -18.40 4.62
CA PRO A 601 20.20 -19.16 5.61
C PRO A 601 21.42 -19.80 4.93
N GLY A 602 22.59 -19.21 5.14
CA GLY A 602 23.91 -19.81 4.89
C GLY A 602 24.19 -20.35 3.49
N GLY A 603 24.94 -19.59 2.68
CA GLY A 603 25.85 -20.18 1.70
C GLY A 603 25.94 -19.54 0.32
N THR A 604 26.93 -18.64 0.18
CA THR A 604 27.64 -18.20 -1.06
C THR A 604 26.98 -17.06 -1.87
N PRO A 605 27.75 -16.02 -2.29
CA PRO A 605 27.23 -14.66 -2.44
C PRO A 605 26.90 -14.29 -3.91
N THR A 606 25.84 -13.50 -4.08
CA THR A 606 25.55 -12.67 -5.26
C THR A 606 25.53 -11.20 -4.77
N PRO A 607 26.10 -10.23 -5.50
CA PRO A 607 26.69 -9.03 -4.91
C PRO A 607 25.65 -8.00 -4.42
N THR A 608 25.94 -7.47 -3.23
CA THR A 608 25.18 -6.45 -2.49
C THR A 608 25.19 -5.07 -3.18
N PRO A 609 24.06 -4.35 -3.29
CA PRO A 609 24.10 -2.91 -3.55
C PRO A 609 24.84 -2.20 -2.40
N THR A 610 25.74 -1.29 -2.72
CA THR A 610 26.71 -0.72 -1.77
C THR A 610 26.24 0.64 -1.27
N PRO A 611 26.50 0.99 0.01
CA PRO A 611 26.24 2.33 0.52
C PRO A 611 26.95 3.38 -0.34
N GLY A 612 26.18 4.17 -1.09
CA GLY A 612 26.68 5.18 -2.02
C GLY A 612 25.71 5.52 -3.17
N ASP A 613 24.72 4.66 -3.42
CA ASP A 613 23.69 4.89 -4.44
C ASP A 613 22.64 5.88 -3.94
N SER A 614 22.59 7.08 -4.53
CA SER A 614 21.67 8.15 -4.15
C SER A 614 21.13 8.90 -5.37
N ASN A 615 19.81 9.12 -5.42
CA ASN A 615 19.13 10.07 -6.30
C ASN A 615 19.19 9.81 -7.83
N LEU A 616 19.35 8.59 -8.32
CA LEU A 616 19.17 8.33 -9.76
C LEU A 616 17.71 8.62 -10.17
N PRO A 617 17.47 9.40 -11.24
CA PRO A 617 16.11 9.66 -11.69
C PRO A 617 15.53 8.38 -12.28
N ALA A 618 14.26 8.09 -11.99
CA ALA A 618 13.56 7.01 -12.69
C ALA A 618 13.64 7.25 -14.21
N PRO A 619 13.87 6.20 -15.04
CA PRO A 619 13.86 4.78 -14.72
C PRO A 619 15.26 4.16 -14.51
N TRP A 620 16.28 4.98 -14.19
CA TRP A 620 17.65 4.53 -14.05
C TRP A 620 17.88 3.69 -12.79
N GLN A 621 18.42 2.50 -12.98
CA GLN A 621 18.90 1.56 -11.96
C GLN A 621 20.43 1.54 -11.96
N THR A 622 21.04 0.88 -10.97
CA THR A 622 22.50 0.77 -10.91
C THR A 622 22.96 -0.53 -10.24
N SER A 623 24.07 -1.09 -10.70
CA SER A 623 24.67 -2.31 -10.15
C SER A 623 26.15 -2.44 -10.47
N ASP A 624 26.88 -3.19 -9.65
CA ASP A 624 28.20 -3.70 -10.01
C ASP A 624 28.03 -5.02 -10.76
N ILE A 625 28.65 -5.11 -11.93
CA ILE A 625 28.60 -6.30 -12.79
C ILE A 625 29.89 -7.08 -12.58
N GLY A 626 29.74 -8.36 -12.24
CA GLY A 626 30.81 -9.33 -12.04
C GLY A 626 31.66 -9.07 -10.82
N ASN A 627 32.89 -9.60 -10.82
CA ASN A 627 33.75 -9.58 -9.63
C ASN A 627 34.51 -8.25 -9.49
N VAL A 628 33.92 -7.32 -8.76
CA VAL A 628 34.51 -6.02 -8.39
C VAL A 628 35.27 -6.11 -7.06
N GLY A 629 36.45 -5.52 -6.96
CA GLY A 629 37.30 -5.58 -5.77
C GLY A 629 37.09 -4.41 -4.80
N GLN A 630 36.43 -3.35 -5.27
CA GLN A 630 35.76 -2.36 -4.43
C GLN A 630 34.38 -2.10 -5.00
N SER A 631 33.40 -2.07 -4.11
CA SER A 631 32.04 -1.73 -4.49
C SER A 631 31.92 -0.33 -5.07
N GLY A 632 31.17 -0.22 -6.17
CA GLY A 632 30.89 1.04 -6.84
C GLY A 632 29.68 1.78 -6.28
N SER A 633 29.42 2.96 -6.85
CA SER A 633 28.24 3.78 -6.59
C SER A 633 27.78 4.52 -7.86
N GLY A 634 26.51 4.91 -7.89
CA GLY A 634 25.91 5.74 -8.92
C GLY A 634 24.98 6.78 -8.29
N SER A 635 25.14 8.04 -8.70
CA SER A 635 24.25 9.12 -8.25
C SER A 635 23.93 10.10 -9.35
N PHE A 636 22.82 10.82 -9.21
CA PHE A 636 22.47 11.94 -10.08
C PHE A 636 22.18 13.19 -9.25
N LEU A 637 22.97 14.23 -9.48
CA LEU A 637 22.86 15.51 -8.79
C LEU A 637 23.27 16.63 -9.75
N SER A 638 22.57 17.77 -9.67
CA SER A 638 22.90 18.97 -10.45
C SER A 638 23.05 18.72 -11.97
N SER A 639 22.24 17.81 -12.53
CA SER A 639 22.25 17.40 -13.94
C SER A 639 23.46 16.55 -14.40
N PHE A 640 24.22 15.98 -13.47
CA PHE A 640 25.31 15.05 -13.77
C PHE A 640 25.03 13.67 -13.17
N PHE A 641 25.29 12.62 -13.95
CA PHE A 641 25.49 11.28 -13.39
C PHE A 641 26.94 11.19 -12.90
N THR A 642 27.13 10.75 -11.65
CA THR A 642 28.44 10.45 -11.09
C THR A 642 28.50 8.95 -10.79
N LEU A 643 29.42 8.25 -11.45
CA LEU A 643 29.64 6.83 -11.25
C LEU A 643 31.01 6.63 -10.63
N SER A 644 31.06 5.81 -9.59
CA SER A 644 32.28 5.26 -9.01
C SER A 644 32.26 3.76 -9.22
N GLY A 645 33.36 3.17 -9.70
CA GLY A 645 33.39 1.73 -9.96
C GLY A 645 34.80 1.18 -10.02
N SER A 646 34.99 -0.01 -9.47
CA SER A 646 36.21 -0.80 -9.68
C SER A 646 36.00 -1.75 -10.87
N GLY A 647 36.76 -2.85 -10.93
CA GLY A 647 36.71 -3.79 -12.04
C GLY A 647 38.08 -4.09 -12.63
N SER A 648 38.27 -5.36 -13.01
CA SER A 648 39.51 -5.78 -13.69
C SER A 648 39.51 -5.35 -15.15
N ASP A 649 38.40 -5.57 -15.87
CA ASP A 649 38.14 -5.04 -17.21
C ASP A 649 36.70 -5.36 -17.65
N ILE A 650 36.26 -4.77 -18.77
CA ILE A 650 35.21 -5.29 -19.65
C ILE A 650 35.96 -5.82 -20.87
N TRP A 651 36.21 -7.13 -20.98
CA TRP A 651 36.95 -7.67 -22.14
C TRP A 651 36.77 -9.17 -22.33
N ASN A 652 37.42 -10.00 -21.51
CA ASN A 652 37.47 -11.47 -21.65
C ASN A 652 36.09 -12.12 -21.42
N VAL A 653 36.05 -13.29 -20.78
CA VAL A 653 34.80 -14.01 -20.53
C VAL A 653 33.94 -13.31 -19.48
N ASN A 654 34.55 -12.78 -18.41
CA ASN A 654 33.86 -12.17 -17.29
C ASN A 654 34.24 -10.68 -17.19
N ASP A 655 33.23 -9.84 -17.15
CA ASP A 655 33.35 -8.39 -16.95
C ASP A 655 33.39 -8.04 -15.46
N GLY A 656 34.08 -6.95 -15.13
CA GLY A 656 34.06 -6.33 -13.81
C GLY A 656 33.91 -4.82 -13.98
N PHE A 657 32.76 -4.24 -13.61
CA PHE A 657 32.48 -2.80 -13.81
C PHE A 657 31.23 -2.30 -13.06
N ARG A 658 31.02 -0.98 -13.03
CA ARG A 658 29.79 -0.31 -12.56
C ARG A 658 28.86 0.02 -13.72
N TYR A 659 27.58 -0.33 -13.60
CA TYR A 659 26.56 -0.07 -14.63
C TYR A 659 25.38 0.71 -14.07
N VAL A 660 25.07 1.87 -14.63
CA VAL A 660 23.83 2.64 -14.39
C VAL A 660 22.96 2.52 -15.64
N TYR A 661 21.78 1.92 -15.56
CA TYR A 661 21.05 1.43 -16.73
C TYR A 661 19.54 1.50 -16.60
N GLN A 662 18.84 1.40 -17.73
CA GLN A 662 17.39 1.19 -17.79
C GLN A 662 17.07 0.05 -18.77
N PRO A 663 15.91 -0.64 -18.64
CA PRO A 663 15.45 -1.58 -19.65
C PRO A 663 15.20 -0.91 -21.00
N LEU A 664 15.42 -1.64 -22.09
CA LEU A 664 15.11 -1.25 -23.46
C LEU A 664 14.42 -2.43 -24.17
N HIS A 665 13.27 -2.16 -24.78
CA HIS A 665 12.58 -3.12 -25.65
C HIS A 665 12.79 -2.74 -27.11
N GLY A 666 13.43 -3.62 -27.89
CA GLY A 666 13.66 -3.40 -29.32
C GLY A 666 14.78 -2.41 -29.61
N ASP A 667 14.55 -1.53 -30.58
CA ASP A 667 15.50 -0.53 -31.07
C ASP A 667 15.71 0.59 -30.07
N GLY A 668 16.84 1.28 -30.12
CA GLY A 668 17.08 2.40 -29.22
C GLY A 668 18.42 3.08 -29.43
N THR A 669 18.53 4.32 -28.94
CA THR A 669 19.74 5.13 -29.00
C THR A 669 20.05 5.71 -27.64
N ILE A 670 21.30 5.61 -27.20
CA ILE A 670 21.82 6.33 -26.03
C ILE A 670 22.92 7.30 -26.44
N ILE A 671 22.87 8.50 -25.86
CA ILE A 671 23.86 9.57 -26.04
C ILE A 671 24.30 10.04 -24.67
N ALA A 672 25.60 10.30 -24.49
CA ALA A 672 26.12 10.95 -23.29
C ALA A 672 27.34 11.82 -23.63
N ARG A 673 27.49 12.93 -22.91
CA ARG A 673 28.76 13.65 -22.83
C ARG A 673 29.53 13.14 -21.60
N VAL A 674 30.56 12.34 -21.83
CA VAL A 674 31.47 11.93 -20.75
C VAL A 674 32.27 13.17 -20.36
N ALA A 675 32.02 13.73 -19.18
CA ALA A 675 32.59 15.00 -18.73
C ALA A 675 33.99 14.81 -18.13
N ASN A 676 34.22 13.70 -17.44
CA ASN A 676 35.51 13.32 -16.89
C ASN A 676 35.64 11.79 -16.88
N VAL A 677 36.86 11.28 -17.08
CA VAL A 677 37.22 9.88 -16.80
C VAL A 677 38.46 9.87 -15.91
N GLN A 678 38.37 9.29 -14.71
CA GLN A 678 39.53 9.21 -13.83
C GLN A 678 40.56 8.25 -14.42
N ASN A 679 41.82 8.68 -14.48
CA ASN A 679 42.93 7.87 -14.98
C ASN A 679 43.47 6.92 -13.91
N THR A 680 42.73 5.85 -13.63
CA THR A 680 43.20 4.72 -12.78
C THR A 680 44.08 3.74 -13.56
N ASP A 681 43.92 3.70 -14.88
CA ASP A 681 44.75 3.00 -15.87
C ASP A 681 44.49 3.62 -17.26
N GLY A 682 45.43 3.47 -18.21
CA GLY A 682 45.24 3.96 -19.58
C GLY A 682 44.03 3.34 -20.31
N TRP A 683 43.59 2.16 -19.86
CA TRP A 683 42.42 1.43 -20.33
C TRP A 683 41.25 1.42 -19.34
N ALA A 684 41.25 2.29 -18.32
CA ALA A 684 40.03 2.62 -17.60
C ALA A 684 38.98 3.15 -18.61
N LYS A 685 37.71 2.83 -18.39
CA LYS A 685 36.64 3.10 -19.38
C LYS A 685 35.47 3.79 -18.73
N ALA A 686 34.88 4.75 -19.44
CA ALA A 686 33.57 5.33 -19.12
C ALA A 686 32.82 5.63 -20.42
N GLY A 687 31.55 5.25 -20.52
CA GLY A 687 30.78 5.46 -21.75
C GLY A 687 29.37 4.91 -21.73
N VAL A 688 28.82 4.63 -22.91
CA VAL A 688 27.44 4.16 -23.11
C VAL A 688 27.39 2.75 -23.68
N MET A 689 26.57 1.88 -23.08
CA MET A 689 26.50 0.46 -23.36
C MET A 689 25.05 0.01 -23.61
N ILE A 690 24.88 -0.97 -24.49
CA ILE A 690 23.69 -1.82 -24.59
C ILE A 690 24.14 -3.26 -24.39
N ARG A 691 23.48 -4.01 -23.50
CA ARG A 691 23.82 -5.39 -23.16
C ARG A 691 22.58 -6.24 -22.95
N GLU A 692 22.65 -7.51 -23.31
CA GLU A 692 21.46 -8.40 -23.30
C GLU A 692 21.00 -8.76 -21.88
N SER A 693 21.93 -8.96 -20.96
CA SER A 693 21.65 -9.39 -19.58
C SER A 693 22.65 -8.78 -18.61
N LEU A 694 22.35 -8.77 -17.31
CA LEU A 694 23.25 -8.27 -16.27
C LEU A 694 24.34 -9.28 -15.83
N ASN A 695 24.38 -10.47 -16.43
CA ASN A 695 25.41 -11.47 -16.15
C ASN A 695 26.78 -11.00 -16.64
N ASP A 696 27.84 -11.23 -15.89
CA ASP A 696 29.21 -10.77 -16.21
C ASP A 696 29.77 -11.28 -17.55
N ASN A 697 29.12 -12.23 -18.21
CA ASN A 697 29.51 -12.80 -19.49
C ASN A 697 28.58 -12.42 -20.68
N SER A 698 27.70 -11.44 -20.49
CA SER A 698 26.64 -11.08 -21.45
C SER A 698 27.17 -10.54 -22.78
N THR A 699 26.42 -10.75 -23.87
CA THR A 699 26.63 -10.01 -25.12
C THR A 699 26.44 -8.51 -24.88
N HIS A 700 27.28 -7.67 -25.51
CA HIS A 700 27.20 -6.22 -25.36
C HIS A 700 27.76 -5.48 -26.57
N ALA A 701 27.33 -4.24 -26.71
CA ALA A 701 27.98 -3.20 -27.49
C ALA A 701 28.24 -2.00 -26.57
N PHE A 702 29.43 -1.41 -26.65
CA PHE A 702 29.90 -0.38 -25.74
C PHE A 702 30.71 0.67 -26.49
N VAL A 703 30.34 1.95 -26.37
CA VAL A 703 31.19 3.06 -26.80
C VAL A 703 31.80 3.71 -25.59
N ALA A 704 33.12 3.64 -25.47
CA ALA A 704 33.86 4.12 -24.31
C ALA A 704 34.86 5.22 -24.65
N LEU A 705 35.08 6.13 -23.71
CA LEU A 705 36.29 6.94 -23.65
C LEU A 705 37.28 6.32 -22.67
N THR A 706 38.56 6.41 -23.01
CA THR A 706 39.66 5.97 -22.16
C THR A 706 40.64 7.12 -21.90
N PRO A 707 41.30 7.17 -20.73
CA PRO A 707 42.29 8.20 -20.43
C PRO A 707 43.53 8.15 -21.34
N GLY A 708 43.93 6.96 -21.81
CA GLY A 708 45.18 6.74 -22.53
C GLY A 708 45.06 6.33 -24.00
N ASN A 709 43.89 5.88 -24.46
CA ASN A 709 43.75 5.19 -25.76
C ASN A 709 42.60 5.72 -26.64
N GLY A 710 42.04 6.88 -26.32
CA GLY A 710 41.01 7.53 -27.13
C GLY A 710 39.60 6.93 -26.94
N ALA A 711 38.73 7.22 -27.90
CA ALA A 711 37.40 6.64 -27.99
C ALA A 711 37.46 5.25 -28.66
N VAL A 712 36.68 4.29 -28.17
CA VAL A 712 36.60 2.94 -28.74
C VAL A 712 35.16 2.45 -28.86
N PHE A 713 34.88 1.64 -29.87
CA PHE A 713 33.68 0.82 -29.95
C PHE A 713 34.06 -0.62 -29.66
N GLN A 714 33.51 -1.18 -28.59
CA GLN A 714 33.79 -2.51 -28.11
C GLN A 714 32.53 -3.37 -28.15
N CYS A 715 32.66 -4.65 -28.45
CA CYS A 715 31.52 -5.56 -28.46
C CYS A 715 31.90 -6.97 -28.01
N ARG A 716 30.90 -7.70 -27.50
CA ARG A 716 30.91 -9.16 -27.34
C ARG A 716 29.73 -9.74 -28.09
N THR A 717 29.99 -10.53 -29.12
CA THR A 717 28.96 -11.04 -30.06
C THR A 717 28.30 -12.35 -29.63
N SER A 718 28.87 -13.05 -28.65
CA SER A 718 28.30 -14.28 -28.07
C SER A 718 28.50 -14.32 -26.55
N THR A 719 27.48 -14.76 -25.81
CA THR A 719 27.55 -14.95 -24.35
C THR A 719 28.72 -15.86 -23.99
N GLY A 720 29.57 -15.42 -23.04
CA GLY A 720 30.79 -16.13 -22.65
C GLY A 720 31.97 -16.03 -23.63
N GLY A 721 31.83 -15.28 -24.72
CA GLY A 721 32.93 -14.97 -25.64
C GLY A 721 33.88 -13.88 -25.14
N SER A 722 35.01 -13.70 -25.82
CA SER A 722 35.84 -12.50 -25.63
C SER A 722 35.21 -11.30 -26.33
N SER A 723 35.49 -10.11 -25.81
CA SER A 723 35.19 -8.86 -26.50
C SER A 723 36.26 -8.54 -27.54
N ASP A 724 35.87 -7.77 -28.55
CA ASP A 724 36.72 -7.14 -29.54
C ASP A 724 36.56 -5.62 -29.49
N ASN A 725 37.55 -4.87 -29.99
CA ASN A 725 37.46 -3.42 -30.14
C ASN A 725 37.73 -2.92 -31.56
N THR A 726 37.10 -1.80 -31.88
CA THR A 726 37.42 -0.93 -33.01
C THR A 726 37.90 0.41 -32.46
N SER A 727 39.11 0.83 -32.84
CA SER A 727 39.67 2.12 -32.43
C SER A 727 38.93 3.28 -33.10
N GLY A 728 38.50 4.24 -32.29
CA GLY A 728 37.97 5.51 -32.76
C GLY A 728 39.03 6.62 -32.73
N PRO A 729 38.60 7.90 -32.73
CA PRO A 729 39.53 9.02 -32.68
C PRO A 729 40.31 9.07 -31.35
N SER A 730 41.57 9.52 -31.43
CA SER A 730 42.43 9.75 -30.27
C SER A 730 42.05 11.05 -29.55
N VAL A 731 41.08 10.98 -28.65
CA VAL A 731 40.50 12.12 -27.92
C VAL A 731 40.41 11.83 -26.41
N ALA A 732 40.32 12.88 -25.60
CA ALA A 732 40.14 12.78 -24.15
C ALA A 732 38.80 13.41 -23.72
N ALA A 733 38.33 13.09 -22.51
CA ALA A 733 37.17 13.77 -21.91
C ALA A 733 37.47 15.27 -21.66
N PRO A 734 36.48 16.17 -21.80
CA PRO A 734 35.09 15.87 -22.11
C PRO A 734 34.83 15.59 -23.60
N TYR A 735 34.10 14.52 -23.91
CA TYR A 735 33.74 14.15 -25.30
C TYR A 735 32.39 13.45 -25.35
N TRP A 736 31.71 13.50 -26.50
CA TRP A 736 30.41 12.85 -26.68
C TRP A 736 30.56 11.45 -27.25
N VAL A 737 29.74 10.53 -26.73
CA VAL A 737 29.61 9.15 -27.19
C VAL A 737 28.13 8.84 -27.47
N LYS A 738 27.89 7.99 -28.47
CA LYS A 738 26.54 7.56 -28.85
C LYS A 738 26.56 6.11 -29.34
N LEU A 739 25.55 5.35 -28.96
CA LEU A 739 25.34 3.98 -29.40
C LEU A 739 23.90 3.80 -29.89
N VAL A 740 23.74 3.22 -31.08
CA VAL A 740 22.45 2.97 -31.74
C VAL A 740 22.27 1.48 -31.96
N ARG A 741 21.12 0.94 -31.54
CA ARG A 741 20.63 -0.40 -31.90
C ARG A 741 19.49 -0.26 -32.91
N ALA A 742 19.60 -0.96 -34.04
CA ALA A 742 18.56 -1.11 -35.04
C ALA A 742 18.47 -2.59 -35.45
N GLY A 743 17.44 -3.30 -34.96
CA GLY A 743 17.33 -4.74 -34.98
C GLY A 743 18.50 -5.42 -34.27
N THR A 744 19.28 -6.17 -35.05
CA THR A 744 20.51 -6.83 -34.58
C THR A 744 21.76 -5.99 -34.82
N THR A 745 21.66 -4.84 -35.48
CA THR A 745 22.83 -4.02 -35.85
C THR A 745 23.09 -2.94 -34.80
N PHE A 746 24.31 -2.89 -34.28
CA PHE A 746 24.78 -1.93 -33.29
C PHE A 746 25.84 -1.01 -33.92
N THR A 747 25.65 0.30 -33.83
CA THR A 747 26.56 1.28 -34.41
C THR A 747 27.00 2.31 -33.38
N GLY A 748 28.31 2.44 -33.18
CA GLY A 748 28.94 3.36 -32.24
C GLY A 748 29.48 4.63 -32.90
N PHE A 749 29.32 5.78 -32.23
CA PHE A 749 29.76 7.09 -32.70
C PHE A 749 30.43 7.90 -31.59
N ALA A 750 31.31 8.83 -31.97
CA ALA A 750 31.84 9.86 -31.09
C ALA A 750 31.78 11.26 -31.73
N SER A 751 31.76 12.30 -30.90
CA SER A 751 31.65 13.70 -31.35
C SER A 751 32.29 14.69 -30.38
N SER A 752 32.88 15.76 -30.92
CA SER A 752 33.42 16.87 -30.13
C SER A 752 32.35 17.86 -29.66
N ASP A 753 31.20 17.92 -30.33
CA ASP A 753 30.16 18.93 -30.13
C ASP A 753 28.75 18.36 -29.85
N GLY A 754 28.55 17.05 -30.00
CA GLY A 754 27.27 16.38 -29.81
C GLY A 754 26.32 16.52 -31.02
N ALA A 755 26.74 17.21 -32.07
CA ALA A 755 25.96 17.46 -33.29
C ALA A 755 26.56 16.77 -34.51
N ASN A 756 27.89 16.88 -34.69
CA ASN A 756 28.63 16.27 -35.79
C ASN A 756 29.24 14.95 -35.33
N TRP A 757 28.66 13.84 -35.78
CA TRP A 757 29.01 12.50 -35.31
C TRP A 757 29.93 11.77 -36.28
N THR A 758 31.04 11.25 -35.77
CA THR A 758 31.93 10.34 -36.50
C THR A 758 31.62 8.91 -36.09
N GLN A 759 31.30 8.04 -37.04
CA GLN A 759 31.11 6.61 -36.76
C GLN A 759 32.45 5.97 -36.41
N ILE A 760 32.48 5.21 -35.31
CA ILE A 760 33.64 4.43 -34.88
C ILE A 760 33.58 3.03 -35.49
N GLY A 761 32.43 2.37 -35.39
CA GLY A 761 32.24 0.98 -35.85
C GLY A 761 30.78 0.56 -35.89
N THR A 762 30.52 -0.56 -36.54
CA THR A 762 29.21 -1.22 -36.62
C THR A 762 29.38 -2.73 -36.57
N VAL A 763 28.45 -3.44 -35.93
CA VAL A 763 28.50 -4.90 -35.78
C VAL A 763 27.09 -5.46 -35.61
N ASP A 764 26.85 -6.65 -36.15
CA ASP A 764 25.64 -7.41 -35.87
C ASP A 764 25.82 -8.28 -34.63
N ILE A 765 24.93 -8.10 -33.65
CA ILE A 765 24.85 -8.89 -32.42
C ILE A 765 23.40 -9.37 -32.28
N THR A 766 23.22 -10.68 -32.23
CA THR A 766 21.91 -11.26 -31.93
C THR A 766 21.66 -11.16 -30.43
N MET A 767 20.67 -10.37 -30.03
CA MET A 767 20.16 -10.26 -28.66
C MET A 767 18.64 -10.48 -28.65
N GLY A 768 18.08 -10.85 -27.50
CA GLY A 768 16.64 -10.76 -27.24
C GLY A 768 16.08 -9.35 -27.43
N ASN A 769 14.75 -9.22 -27.53
CA ASN A 769 14.11 -7.89 -27.68
C ASN A 769 14.32 -7.02 -26.44
N ASP A 770 14.21 -7.63 -25.26
CA ASP A 770 14.48 -6.98 -23.98
C ASP A 770 15.98 -7.02 -23.66
N VAL A 771 16.57 -5.83 -23.51
CA VAL A 771 17.99 -5.62 -23.20
C VAL A 771 18.12 -4.47 -22.17
N TYR A 772 19.35 -4.17 -21.75
CA TYR A 772 19.63 -3.04 -20.87
C TYR A 772 20.49 -2.01 -21.58
N ILE A 773 20.10 -0.73 -21.51
CA ILE A 773 20.81 0.41 -22.10
C ILE A 773 21.27 1.36 -20.99
N GLY A 774 22.52 1.82 -21.02
CA GLY A 774 23.00 2.71 -19.98
C GLY A 774 24.47 3.14 -19.99
N LEU A 775 24.91 3.69 -18.86
CA LEU A 775 26.25 4.20 -18.59
C LEU A 775 27.10 3.12 -17.92
N ALA A 776 28.25 2.80 -18.49
CA ALA A 776 29.17 1.80 -17.98
C ALA A 776 30.53 2.41 -17.60
N LEU A 777 31.11 1.95 -16.49
CA LEU A 777 32.41 2.42 -15.98
C LEU A 777 33.24 1.28 -15.37
N THR A 778 34.51 1.15 -15.76
CA THR A 778 35.48 0.28 -15.09
C THR A 778 36.77 1.04 -14.77
N SER A 779 37.40 0.72 -13.63
CA SER A 779 38.70 1.28 -13.28
C SER A 779 39.87 0.60 -14.00
N HIS A 780 39.65 -0.57 -14.60
CA HIS A 780 40.72 -1.44 -15.13
C HIS A 780 41.82 -1.71 -14.08
N ASN A 781 41.44 -1.64 -12.81
CA ASN A 781 42.25 -1.93 -11.65
C ASN A 781 41.31 -2.26 -10.50
N ASN A 782 41.10 -3.55 -10.28
CA ASN A 782 40.09 -4.03 -9.34
C ASN A 782 40.33 -3.61 -7.88
N SER A 783 41.51 -3.09 -7.56
CA SER A 783 41.87 -2.60 -6.23
C SER A 783 41.59 -1.12 -6.01
N THR A 784 41.06 -0.40 -7.01
CA THR A 784 40.81 1.05 -6.95
C THR A 784 39.49 1.43 -7.63
N LEU A 785 38.82 2.47 -7.12
CA LEU A 785 37.65 3.07 -7.75
C LEU A 785 38.06 4.13 -8.78
N ASN A 786 37.43 4.08 -9.95
CA ASN A 786 37.40 5.16 -10.93
C ASN A 786 36.10 5.95 -10.72
N THR A 787 36.20 7.25 -10.45
CA THR A 787 35.06 8.17 -10.36
C THR A 787 34.98 9.04 -11.61
N SER A 788 33.95 8.83 -12.42
CA SER A 788 33.70 9.57 -13.67
C SER A 788 32.32 10.23 -13.67
N THR A 789 32.18 11.29 -14.46
CA THR A 789 30.94 12.06 -14.55
C THR A 789 30.43 12.13 -15.98
N PHE A 790 29.10 12.10 -16.13
CA PHE A 790 28.39 12.17 -17.41
C PHE A 790 27.38 13.31 -17.36
N ALA A 791 27.29 14.06 -18.44
CA ALA A 791 26.34 15.14 -18.65
C ALA A 791 25.51 14.90 -19.90
N ASN A 792 24.34 15.54 -19.99
CA ASN A 792 23.46 15.49 -21.16
C ASN A 792 23.19 14.05 -21.64
N VAL A 793 22.85 13.17 -20.70
CA VAL A 793 22.51 11.77 -20.99
C VAL A 793 21.09 11.74 -21.53
N SER A 794 20.88 11.12 -22.69
CA SER A 794 19.56 10.92 -23.27
C SER A 794 19.43 9.52 -23.85
N VAL A 795 18.29 8.88 -23.61
CA VAL A 795 17.90 7.63 -24.26
C VAL A 795 16.64 7.90 -25.09
N ASN A 796 16.71 7.58 -26.38
CA ASN A 796 15.57 7.60 -27.28
C ASN A 796 15.19 6.15 -27.59
N ILE A 797 13.96 5.80 -27.25
CA ILE A 797 13.34 4.51 -27.51
C ILE A 797 12.57 4.56 -28.83
#